data_AF-A0A3R6M2A9-F1
#
_entry.id   AF-A0A3R6M2A9-F1
#
_cell.length_a   1.000
_cell.length_b   1.000
_cell.length_c   1.000
_cell.angle_alpha   90.00
_cell.angle_beta   90.00
_cell.angle_gamma   90.00
#
_symmetry.space_group_name_H-M   'P 1'
#
loop_
_entity.id
_entity.type
_entity.pdbx_description
1 polymer ?
#
loop_
_entity_poly.entity_id
_entity_poly.type
_entity_poly.pdbx_seq_one_letter_code
_entity_poly.pdbx_strand_id
1 'polypeptide(L)'
;MKLGKLFFVMAAGVFCVGIGVTADSHEVSAAVKVSVSKNEIRSYSGSGVLKIGKNIKSIAVDPTISGKHSISSIKVESGNKYFYVKDGVLFSKDKTKLILYPNMRKNTTYTVPSGVKVIDEYAFAGANIKNVTISSKVSEIGKNAFENCKSLEKVQGEFNTSELPENLFYDCTKLNYFVIPDSVKKIKWDVFYGCKNLKVKIGKNVESISLNSDDYAASYEVDPENKVYKIDDGVWYSKDGTKLLCYPKNKAGEYILPDTVTDIKLTAGFEENKKLTALILNDKVTEFDIRKLEGCSALEKLVLGASVKEVKMNFTKEYSLELDSLKEISVSEKNDCYASYGGALYSKDFTKLYFIPDAMDKLELNENVEEIDERIGLDKNNYNEIILPDTNKNFFVNDNVLYDKGMTRIVIFPSVITSYKLPATVNDVSTITSSMYIDDGDNGYDRFSRSACNLESIEADEKSSYFKSKDGILYNNDMTELVLYPQAKKGKYTMPKGIKTADMGVFSNATGLTELTLSYEKSLSFDGCKALKKVTYSEGVTSVSLFRTNSTAINNIYLPGTLRYISLCGSGRGATVHGYDKTLYYSSDDEYFKTKLEDYVKKYGYKYKSLGKAPGKVTGLTAKKTGHNIKVSWNKLAGADGYKVYYFVKKDGVNTEVTLKSITGYKNSSCSFNKSKLQGAVQIYVTAYKKVNGVKVYSLPVSVKCK
;
A
#
# COMPACT_ATOMS: atom_id res chain seq x y z
N MET A 1 -44.11 30.13 -45.16
CA MET A 1 -44.94 30.21 -43.94
C MET A 1 -44.74 28.92 -43.14
N LYS A 2 -44.61 29.00 -41.80
CA LYS A 2 -44.49 27.91 -40.79
C LYS A 2 -43.25 26.97 -40.77
N LEU A 3 -42.63 26.98 -39.58
CA LEU A 3 -41.94 25.92 -38.81
C LEU A 3 -40.69 25.19 -39.35
N GLY A 4 -39.57 25.45 -38.66
CA GLY A 4 -38.91 24.40 -37.85
C GLY A 4 -37.53 23.89 -38.27
N LYS A 5 -36.49 24.26 -37.51
CA LYS A 5 -35.70 23.33 -36.66
C LYS A 5 -34.69 24.07 -35.78
N LEU A 6 -34.50 23.52 -34.57
CA LEU A 6 -33.60 24.00 -33.53
C LEU A 6 -32.28 23.22 -33.61
N PHE A 7 -31.14 23.91 -33.55
CA PHE A 7 -29.83 23.31 -33.24
C PHE A 7 -29.25 24.05 -32.04
N PHE A 8 -28.79 23.30 -31.03
CA PHE A 8 -28.09 23.84 -29.87
C PHE A 8 -26.61 23.44 -29.97
N VAL A 9 -25.74 24.44 -30.10
CA VAL A 9 -24.30 24.35 -29.78
C VAL A 9 -24.01 25.58 -28.92
N MET A 10 -23.48 25.38 -27.72
CA MET A 10 -23.39 26.45 -26.71
C MET A 10 -22.25 27.45 -26.98
N ALA A 11 -22.59 28.73 -26.99
CA ALA A 11 -21.74 29.85 -26.56
C ALA A 11 -22.13 30.22 -25.11
N ALA A 12 -21.43 31.04 -24.32
CA ALA A 12 -20.28 31.95 -24.52
C ALA A 12 -19.36 31.88 -23.27
N GLY A 13 -18.19 32.52 -23.13
CA GLY A 13 -17.35 33.44 -23.93
C GLY A 13 -15.95 33.50 -23.27
N VAL A 14 -15.12 34.56 -23.23
CA VAL A 14 -15.12 35.94 -23.77
C VAL A 14 -13.64 36.32 -24.08
N PHE A 15 -13.38 37.46 -24.74
CA PHE A 15 -12.08 37.92 -25.27
C PHE A 15 -11.05 38.49 -24.27
N CYS A 16 -9.75 38.41 -24.63
CA CYS A 16 -8.91 39.59 -24.92
C CYS A 16 -7.65 39.25 -25.75
N VAL A 17 -7.02 40.25 -26.39
CA VAL A 17 -6.16 40.12 -27.60
C VAL A 17 -4.70 40.60 -27.35
N GLY A 18 -3.70 40.09 -28.09
CA GLY A 18 -2.29 40.56 -27.95
C GLY A 18 -1.18 40.01 -28.87
N ILE A 19 -1.41 39.98 -30.20
CA ILE A 19 -0.45 40.11 -31.34
C ILE A 19 1.06 39.75 -31.14
N GLY A 20 1.54 38.78 -31.96
CA GLY A 20 2.87 38.80 -32.60
C GLY A 20 3.98 37.85 -32.07
N VAL A 21 5.02 37.49 -32.85
CA VAL A 21 5.25 37.54 -34.32
C VAL A 21 6.14 36.33 -34.78
N THR A 22 7.02 36.50 -35.77
CA THR A 22 7.81 35.48 -36.53
C THR A 22 9.19 35.11 -35.97
N ALA A 23 9.70 33.96 -36.40
CA ALA A 23 11.10 33.55 -36.23
C ALA A 23 11.95 33.96 -37.44
N ASP A 24 13.24 34.26 -37.20
CA ASP A 24 14.29 34.12 -38.22
C ASP A 24 15.66 33.81 -37.58
N SER A 25 16.47 33.03 -38.33
CA SER A 25 17.86 32.59 -38.14
C SER A 25 18.60 32.62 -36.75
N HIS A 26 19.07 31.43 -36.36
CA HIS A 26 20.31 31.15 -35.60
C HIS A 26 20.53 31.68 -34.16
N GLU A 27 19.89 31.03 -33.17
CA GLU A 27 20.58 30.31 -32.08
C GLU A 27 19.57 29.48 -31.27
N VAL A 28 19.68 28.15 -31.25
CA VAL A 28 18.74 27.28 -30.53
C VAL A 28 19.14 27.13 -29.06
N SER A 29 18.81 28.13 -28.24
CA SER A 29 18.70 27.92 -26.79
C SER A 29 17.26 27.53 -26.46
N ALA A 30 17.03 26.31 -25.95
CA ALA A 30 15.72 25.92 -25.44
C ALA A 30 15.25 26.96 -24.39
N ALA A 31 13.98 27.37 -24.49
CA ALA A 31 13.41 28.34 -23.57
C ALA A 31 12.69 27.63 -22.42
N VAL A 32 12.93 28.08 -21.18
CA VAL A 32 12.13 27.68 -20.03
C VAL A 32 10.71 28.20 -20.24
N LYS A 33 9.72 27.30 -20.32
CA LYS A 33 8.30 27.64 -20.41
C LYS A 33 7.83 28.07 -19.03
N VAL A 34 7.09 29.16 -18.94
CA VAL A 34 6.55 29.68 -17.66
C VAL A 34 5.03 29.79 -17.72
N SER A 35 4.36 29.41 -16.63
CA SER A 35 2.95 29.70 -16.39
C SER A 35 2.85 30.94 -15.51
N VAL A 36 2.08 31.94 -15.92
CA VAL A 36 1.93 33.21 -15.19
C VAL A 36 0.45 33.46 -14.90
N SER A 37 0.13 33.75 -13.64
CA SER A 37 -1.21 34.17 -13.21
C SER A 37 -1.10 35.35 -12.25
N LYS A 38 -1.91 36.40 -12.44
CA LYS A 38 -1.92 37.61 -11.60
C LYS A 38 -0.53 38.27 -11.37
N ASN A 39 0.37 38.18 -12.34
CA ASN A 39 1.78 38.61 -12.29
C ASN A 39 2.70 37.77 -11.39
N GLU A 40 2.35 36.52 -11.12
CA GLU A 40 3.16 35.54 -10.42
C GLU A 40 3.52 34.39 -11.37
N ILE A 41 4.78 33.98 -11.40
CA ILE A 41 5.16 32.73 -12.08
C ILE A 41 4.66 31.58 -11.21
N ARG A 42 3.61 30.88 -11.65
CA ARG A 42 2.98 29.77 -10.92
C ARG A 42 3.67 28.44 -11.12
N SER A 43 4.32 28.27 -12.27
CA SER A 43 5.18 27.13 -12.55
C SER A 43 6.13 27.47 -13.70
N TYR A 44 7.22 26.72 -13.82
CA TYR A 44 8.16 26.81 -14.93
C TYR A 44 8.62 25.41 -15.34
N SER A 45 9.05 25.21 -16.59
CA SER A 45 9.50 23.89 -17.06
C SER A 45 10.44 23.94 -18.26
N GLY A 46 11.24 22.88 -18.41
CA GLY A 46 12.23 22.73 -19.47
C GLY A 46 13.66 23.09 -19.04
N SER A 47 14.51 23.32 -20.04
CA SER A 47 15.94 23.62 -19.89
C SER A 47 16.28 24.96 -20.55
N GLY A 48 17.25 25.70 -20.00
CA GLY A 48 17.78 26.92 -20.57
C GLY A 48 17.64 28.15 -19.67
N VAL A 49 17.25 29.29 -20.27
CA VAL A 49 17.22 30.60 -19.59
C VAL A 49 15.82 30.91 -19.04
N LEU A 50 15.71 31.17 -17.74
CA LEU A 50 14.48 31.71 -17.15
C LEU A 50 14.40 33.22 -17.40
N LYS A 51 13.37 33.68 -18.09
CA LYS A 51 13.11 35.11 -18.37
C LYS A 51 11.98 35.62 -17.46
N ILE A 52 12.23 36.70 -16.72
CA ILE A 52 11.31 37.32 -15.77
C ILE A 52 10.92 38.70 -16.29
N GLY A 53 9.65 38.87 -16.68
CA GLY A 53 9.14 40.12 -17.26
C GLY A 53 8.96 41.26 -16.25
N LYS A 54 8.86 42.50 -16.75
CA LYS A 54 8.81 43.75 -15.96
C LYS A 54 7.71 43.81 -14.89
N ASN A 55 6.58 43.12 -15.13
CA ASN A 55 5.43 43.15 -14.24
C ASN A 55 5.43 42.04 -13.17
N ILE A 56 6.29 41.01 -13.30
CA ILE A 56 6.29 39.84 -12.41
C ILE A 56 6.71 40.26 -11.00
N LYS A 57 5.89 39.89 -10.01
CA LYS A 57 6.01 40.31 -8.59
C LYS A 57 6.47 39.21 -7.65
N SER A 58 6.15 37.96 -7.99
CA SER A 58 6.40 36.76 -7.19
C SER A 58 6.70 35.58 -8.11
N ILE A 59 7.40 34.59 -7.57
CA ILE A 59 7.60 33.28 -8.18
C ILE A 59 7.08 32.28 -7.13
N ALA A 60 6.09 31.48 -7.50
CA ALA A 60 5.65 30.36 -6.70
C ALA A 60 6.77 29.33 -6.66
N VAL A 61 7.03 28.82 -5.46
CA VAL A 61 7.96 27.72 -5.26
C VAL A 61 7.12 26.48 -4.99
N ASP A 62 7.26 25.46 -5.84
CA ASP A 62 6.34 24.32 -5.93
C ASP A 62 7.13 23.02 -5.71
N PRO A 63 6.71 22.13 -4.77
CA PRO A 63 7.37 20.85 -4.55
C PRO A 63 7.36 19.93 -5.79
N THR A 64 6.41 20.08 -6.71
CA THR A 64 6.32 19.25 -7.92
C THR A 64 7.33 19.62 -9.01
N ILE A 65 8.02 20.75 -8.81
CA ILE A 65 8.97 21.44 -9.71
C ILE A 65 10.44 21.14 -9.32
N SER A 66 10.72 20.70 -8.08
CA SER A 66 12.08 20.30 -7.70
C SER A 66 12.56 19.13 -8.57
N GLY A 67 13.83 19.20 -9.01
CA GLY A 67 14.46 18.20 -9.88
C GLY A 67 13.99 18.10 -11.34
N LYS A 68 12.88 18.73 -11.77
CA LYS A 68 12.34 18.56 -13.15
C LYS A 68 12.76 19.63 -14.16
N HIS A 69 13.59 20.59 -13.76
CA HIS A 69 13.95 21.75 -14.57
C HIS A 69 15.45 21.94 -14.63
N SER A 70 15.92 22.61 -15.69
CA SER A 70 17.34 22.72 -15.98
C SER A 70 17.70 24.18 -16.29
N ILE A 71 17.62 25.04 -15.27
CA ILE A 71 17.84 26.47 -15.41
C ILE A 71 19.34 26.75 -15.42
N SER A 72 19.87 27.17 -16.58
CA SER A 72 21.28 27.51 -16.75
C SER A 72 21.61 28.95 -16.34
N SER A 73 20.63 29.86 -16.47
CA SER A 73 20.75 31.27 -16.10
C SER A 73 19.39 31.95 -15.97
N ILE A 74 19.35 33.11 -15.32
CA ILE A 74 18.13 33.91 -15.10
C ILE A 74 18.35 35.30 -15.69
N LYS A 75 17.36 35.84 -16.40
CA LYS A 75 17.34 37.22 -16.94
C LYS A 75 16.08 37.93 -16.45
N VAL A 76 16.25 39.11 -15.84
CA VAL A 76 15.16 40.00 -15.42
C VAL A 76 15.06 41.16 -16.39
N GLU A 77 13.86 41.45 -16.89
CA GLU A 77 13.59 42.56 -17.81
C GLU A 77 13.86 43.92 -17.14
N SER A 78 14.39 44.87 -17.92
CA SER A 78 14.57 46.24 -17.46
C SER A 78 13.24 46.84 -16.98
N GLY A 79 13.28 47.58 -15.88
CA GLY A 79 12.08 48.15 -15.24
C GLY A 79 11.32 47.20 -14.30
N ASN A 80 11.71 45.93 -14.12
CA ASN A 80 11.12 45.10 -13.07
C ASN A 80 11.39 45.73 -11.68
N LYS A 81 10.32 45.94 -10.89
CA LYS A 81 10.37 46.62 -9.59
C LYS A 81 10.60 45.69 -8.38
N TYR A 82 10.52 44.38 -8.59
CA TYR A 82 10.48 43.37 -7.52
C TYR A 82 11.74 42.51 -7.45
N PHE A 83 12.46 42.37 -8.57
CA PHE A 83 13.64 41.52 -8.68
C PHE A 83 14.85 42.21 -9.30
N TYR A 84 16.02 41.66 -9.02
CA TYR A 84 17.22 41.86 -9.82
C TYR A 84 18.04 40.56 -9.86
N VAL A 85 18.90 40.44 -10.87
CA VAL A 85 19.91 39.38 -10.94
C VAL A 85 21.27 39.99 -10.64
N LYS A 86 22.05 39.33 -9.80
CA LYS A 86 23.47 39.63 -9.57
C LYS A 86 24.25 38.33 -9.57
N ASP A 87 25.41 38.35 -10.23
CA ASP A 87 26.31 37.20 -10.35
C ASP A 87 25.58 35.91 -10.78
N GLY A 88 24.59 36.04 -11.66
CA GLY A 88 23.76 34.95 -12.18
C GLY A 88 22.65 34.42 -11.25
N VAL A 89 22.49 34.97 -10.04
CA VAL A 89 21.50 34.55 -9.03
C VAL A 89 20.37 35.59 -8.92
N LEU A 90 19.15 35.12 -8.68
CA LEU A 90 17.96 35.95 -8.52
C LEU A 90 17.77 36.38 -7.05
N PHE A 91 17.45 37.67 -6.87
CA PHE A 91 17.21 38.29 -5.58
C PHE A 91 16.01 39.23 -5.62
N SER A 92 15.45 39.55 -4.45
CA SER A 92 14.51 40.65 -4.25
C SER A 92 15.16 42.01 -4.55
N LYS A 93 14.37 43.01 -5.00
CA LYS A 93 14.89 44.32 -5.45
C LYS A 93 15.71 45.07 -4.39
N ASP A 94 15.29 44.95 -3.14
CA ASP A 94 15.93 45.52 -1.95
C ASP A 94 17.21 44.77 -1.52
N LYS A 95 17.55 43.65 -2.18
CA LYS A 95 18.74 42.83 -1.98
C LYS A 95 18.76 42.02 -0.67
N THR A 96 17.63 41.96 0.04
CA THR A 96 17.52 41.27 1.34
C THR A 96 17.21 39.78 1.22
N LYS A 97 16.65 39.31 0.10
CA LYS A 97 16.28 37.90 -0.10
C LYS A 97 16.96 37.31 -1.34
N LEU A 98 17.60 36.15 -1.18
CA LEU A 98 18.06 35.28 -2.28
C LEU A 98 16.91 34.33 -2.63
N ILE A 99 16.43 34.40 -3.87
CA ILE A 99 15.18 33.75 -4.30
C ILE A 99 15.44 32.48 -5.09
N LEU A 100 16.37 32.52 -6.06
CA LEU A 100 16.64 31.36 -6.91
C LEU A 100 18.08 31.35 -7.44
N TYR A 101 18.77 30.25 -7.16
CA TYR A 101 20.03 29.86 -7.76
C TYR A 101 19.77 28.95 -8.99
N PRO A 102 20.34 29.23 -10.17
CA PRO A 102 20.12 28.39 -11.35
C PRO A 102 20.76 27.01 -11.15
N ASN A 103 19.95 25.94 -11.15
CA ASN A 103 20.43 24.61 -10.76
C ASN A 103 21.43 23.96 -11.73
N MET A 104 21.42 24.36 -13.02
CA MET A 104 22.39 23.93 -14.04
C MET A 104 23.59 24.89 -14.18
N ARG A 105 23.78 25.81 -13.24
CA ARG A 105 24.93 26.71 -13.25
C ARG A 105 26.23 25.91 -13.08
N LYS A 106 27.25 26.27 -13.87
CA LYS A 106 28.57 25.58 -13.87
C LYS A 106 29.47 25.92 -12.67
N ASN A 107 29.15 26.99 -11.91
CA ASN A 107 29.92 27.39 -10.74
C ASN A 107 29.70 26.41 -9.59
N THR A 108 30.76 25.76 -9.14
CA THR A 108 30.72 24.80 -8.02
C THR A 108 30.80 25.46 -6.64
N THR A 109 30.99 26.78 -6.57
CA THR A 109 31.09 27.53 -5.32
C THR A 109 30.21 28.78 -5.36
N TYR A 110 29.68 29.17 -4.20
CA TYR A 110 28.92 30.40 -4.04
C TYR A 110 29.04 30.98 -2.63
N THR A 111 29.10 32.30 -2.53
CA THR A 111 29.05 33.04 -1.28
C THR A 111 27.81 33.92 -1.28
N VAL A 112 26.92 33.71 -0.33
CA VAL A 112 25.71 34.52 -0.15
C VAL A 112 26.12 35.94 0.28
N PRO A 113 25.75 37.00 -0.48
CA PRO A 113 26.18 38.36 -0.18
C PRO A 113 25.77 38.84 1.22
N SER A 114 26.60 39.67 1.85
CA SER A 114 26.39 40.14 3.24
C SER A 114 25.13 40.98 3.48
N GLY A 115 24.51 41.52 2.43
CA GLY A 115 23.21 42.22 2.50
C GLY A 115 22.00 41.28 2.62
N VAL A 116 22.16 39.99 2.31
CA VAL A 116 21.06 39.02 2.37
C VAL A 116 20.70 38.69 3.82
N LYS A 117 19.40 38.66 4.08
CA LYS A 117 18.72 38.33 5.33
C LYS A 117 17.97 37.00 5.24
N VAL A 118 17.42 36.69 4.06
CA VAL A 118 16.59 35.50 3.83
C VAL A 118 17.14 34.70 2.65
N ILE A 119 17.27 33.38 2.83
CA ILE A 119 17.36 32.41 1.74
C ILE A 119 15.95 31.82 1.59
N ASP A 120 15.33 31.98 0.43
CA ASP A 120 13.93 31.57 0.22
C ASP A 120 13.74 30.05 0.18
N GLU A 121 12.49 29.60 0.23
CA GLU A 121 12.14 28.18 0.05
C GLU A 121 12.71 27.64 -1.28
N TYR A 122 13.25 26.41 -1.28
CA TYR A 122 13.92 25.77 -2.43
C TYR A 122 14.98 26.60 -3.17
N ALA A 123 15.54 27.67 -2.58
CA ALA A 123 16.34 28.64 -3.33
C ALA A 123 17.60 28.07 -4.01
N PHE A 124 18.15 26.94 -3.55
CA PHE A 124 19.21 26.17 -4.19
C PHE A 124 18.77 24.76 -4.63
N ALA A 125 17.49 24.40 -4.56
CA ALA A 125 17.06 23.01 -4.75
C ALA A 125 17.52 22.39 -6.09
N GLY A 126 18.10 21.20 -6.00
CA GLY A 126 18.69 20.47 -7.12
C GLY A 126 19.95 21.10 -7.72
N ALA A 127 20.57 22.11 -7.08
CA ALA A 127 21.73 22.80 -7.65
C ALA A 127 22.99 21.92 -7.71
N ASN A 128 23.68 21.98 -8.84
CA ASN A 128 25.00 21.35 -9.02
C ASN A 128 26.14 22.17 -8.39
N ILE A 129 25.99 22.51 -7.11
CA ILE A 129 26.94 23.28 -6.31
C ILE A 129 27.67 22.37 -5.33
N LYS A 130 28.96 22.64 -5.06
CA LYS A 130 29.79 21.90 -4.09
C LYS A 130 29.95 22.61 -2.75
N ASN A 131 30.17 23.93 -2.77
CA ASN A 131 30.46 24.70 -1.57
C ASN A 131 29.59 25.96 -1.49
N VAL A 132 28.87 26.12 -0.38
CA VAL A 132 28.09 27.33 -0.08
C VAL A 132 28.63 28.00 1.18
N THR A 133 28.96 29.28 1.07
CA THR A 133 29.28 30.13 2.23
C THR A 133 28.09 31.05 2.52
N ILE A 134 27.47 30.90 3.69
CA ILE A 134 26.31 31.70 4.11
C ILE A 134 26.80 32.85 5.02
N SER A 135 26.34 34.06 4.75
CA SER A 135 26.64 35.25 5.56
C SER A 135 25.99 35.17 6.95
N SER A 136 26.69 35.63 7.99
CA SER A 136 26.12 35.79 9.34
C SER A 136 25.01 36.83 9.46
N LYS A 137 24.72 37.57 8.38
CA LYS A 137 23.56 38.47 8.29
C LYS A 137 22.28 37.77 7.83
N VAL A 138 22.35 36.52 7.36
CA VAL A 138 21.16 35.69 7.09
C VAL A 138 20.55 35.25 8.41
N SER A 139 19.27 35.56 8.62
CA SER A 139 18.49 35.22 9.81
C SER A 139 17.39 34.20 9.56
N GLU A 140 17.03 33.98 8.29
CA GLU A 140 15.96 33.09 7.87
C GLU A 140 16.41 32.25 6.67
N ILE A 141 16.10 30.96 6.72
CA ILE A 141 16.29 30.00 5.62
C ILE A 141 14.96 29.28 5.44
N GLY A 142 14.45 29.19 4.22
CA GLY A 142 13.21 28.50 3.89
C GLY A 142 13.35 26.98 3.92
N LYS A 143 12.21 26.28 3.98
CA LYS A 143 12.16 24.82 3.83
C LYS A 143 12.80 24.39 2.50
N ASN A 144 13.29 23.16 2.45
CA ASN A 144 13.85 22.56 1.23
C ASN A 144 14.99 23.38 0.57
N ALA A 145 15.60 24.38 1.24
CA ALA A 145 16.42 25.38 0.56
C ALA A 145 17.63 24.80 -0.19
N PHE A 146 18.19 23.67 0.26
CA PHE A 146 19.25 22.91 -0.44
C PHE A 146 18.81 21.48 -0.82
N GLU A 147 17.51 21.20 -0.82
CA GLU A 147 16.94 19.90 -1.19
C GLU A 147 17.52 19.38 -2.51
N ASN A 148 17.85 18.09 -2.59
CA ASN A 148 18.41 17.42 -3.76
C ASN A 148 19.74 18.00 -4.31
N CYS A 149 20.50 18.80 -3.53
CA CYS A 149 21.84 19.26 -3.92
C CYS A 149 22.89 18.14 -3.85
N LYS A 150 22.78 17.13 -4.72
CA LYS A 150 23.61 15.90 -4.73
C LYS A 150 25.12 16.11 -5.00
N SER A 151 25.53 17.33 -5.33
CA SER A 151 26.93 17.73 -5.44
C SER A 151 27.46 18.49 -4.22
N LEU A 152 26.61 18.87 -3.27
CA LEU A 152 26.96 19.73 -2.13
C LEU A 152 27.85 18.95 -1.16
N GLU A 153 29.10 19.39 -1.04
CA GLU A 153 30.13 18.79 -0.20
C GLU A 153 30.25 19.55 1.13
N LYS A 154 30.02 20.87 1.13
CA LYS A 154 30.18 21.74 2.31
C LYS A 154 29.21 22.92 2.33
N VAL A 155 28.65 23.19 3.52
CA VAL A 155 27.98 24.45 3.86
C VAL A 155 28.71 25.06 5.06
N GLN A 156 29.09 26.32 4.97
CA GLN A 156 29.90 27.01 6.00
C GLN A 156 29.41 28.44 6.26
N GLY A 157 29.59 28.92 7.49
CA GLY A 157 29.25 30.28 7.91
C GLY A 157 28.27 30.33 9.09
N GLU A 158 28.34 31.42 9.86
CA GLU A 158 27.58 31.63 11.11
C GLU A 158 26.21 32.29 10.86
N PHE A 159 25.38 31.69 10.00
CA PHE A 159 24.05 32.26 9.74
C PHE A 159 23.20 32.27 11.01
N ASN A 160 22.66 33.44 11.34
CA ASN A 160 22.06 33.75 12.64
C ASN A 160 20.56 33.43 12.65
N THR A 161 20.22 32.17 12.36
CA THR A 161 18.83 31.68 12.41
C THR A 161 18.54 30.94 13.71
N SER A 162 17.28 30.98 14.16
CA SER A 162 16.83 30.30 15.37
C SER A 162 16.41 28.84 15.14
N GLU A 163 16.17 28.43 13.88
CA GLU A 163 15.79 27.05 13.54
C GLU A 163 16.33 26.59 12.18
N LEU A 164 16.66 25.29 12.07
CA LEU A 164 16.88 24.64 10.77
C LEU A 164 15.53 24.15 10.24
N PRO A 165 15.03 24.66 9.10
CA PRO A 165 13.72 24.34 8.56
C PRO A 165 13.64 22.92 7.99
N GLU A 166 12.41 22.43 7.85
CA GLU A 166 12.09 21.12 7.28
C GLU A 166 12.76 20.88 5.91
N ASN A 167 13.26 19.66 5.67
CA ASN A 167 13.93 19.23 4.44
C ASN A 167 15.17 20.05 4.03
N LEU A 168 15.79 20.84 4.91
CA LEU A 168 16.83 21.82 4.55
C LEU A 168 17.92 21.25 3.62
N PHE A 169 18.47 20.07 3.95
CA PHE A 169 19.50 19.36 3.17
C PHE A 169 19.00 18.01 2.65
N TYR A 170 17.69 17.80 2.52
CA TYR A 170 17.09 16.55 2.05
C TYR A 170 17.81 16.03 0.78
N ASP A 171 18.26 14.78 0.80
CA ASP A 171 18.98 14.10 -0.30
C ASP A 171 20.32 14.75 -0.74
N CYS A 172 20.98 15.54 0.13
CA CYS A 172 22.34 16.06 -0.08
C CYS A 172 23.43 14.98 0.15
N THR A 173 23.42 13.93 -0.69
CA THR A 173 24.20 12.69 -0.51
C THR A 173 25.73 12.84 -0.37
N LYS A 174 26.31 14.00 -0.72
CA LYS A 174 27.75 14.31 -0.58
C LYS A 174 28.11 15.22 0.58
N LEU A 175 27.13 15.77 1.31
CA LEU A 175 27.40 16.66 2.44
C LEU A 175 28.04 15.81 3.54
N ASN A 176 29.29 16.12 3.89
CA ASN A 176 30.12 15.26 4.74
C ASN A 176 30.26 15.79 6.17
N TYR A 177 30.20 17.10 6.38
CA TYR A 177 30.32 17.71 7.69
C TYR A 177 29.49 18.99 7.78
N PHE A 178 28.74 19.14 8.87
CA PHE A 178 27.93 20.32 9.15
C PHE A 178 27.98 20.67 10.63
N VAL A 179 28.37 21.90 10.94
CA VAL A 179 28.30 22.44 12.31
C VAL A 179 27.03 23.27 12.41
N ILE A 180 26.17 22.93 13.35
CA ILE A 180 24.96 23.70 13.62
C ILE A 180 25.37 24.99 14.34
N PRO A 181 25.06 26.19 13.80
CA PRO A 181 25.44 27.44 14.44
C PRO A 181 24.82 27.62 15.84
N ASP A 182 25.56 28.30 16.73
CA ASP A 182 25.12 28.57 18.10
C ASP A 182 23.85 29.44 18.20
N SER A 183 23.37 30.05 17.11
CA SER A 183 22.07 30.75 17.09
C SER A 183 20.87 29.79 17.05
N VAL A 184 21.08 28.55 16.59
CA VAL A 184 20.02 27.58 16.34
C VAL A 184 19.57 26.96 17.66
N LYS A 185 18.25 27.05 17.91
CA LYS A 185 17.56 26.40 19.03
C LYS A 185 16.80 25.15 18.60
N LYS A 186 16.34 25.08 17.35
CA LYS A 186 15.45 24.01 16.89
C LYS A 186 15.90 23.39 15.56
N ILE A 187 15.76 22.09 15.44
CA ILE A 187 15.95 21.33 14.19
C ILE A 187 14.61 20.67 13.86
N LYS A 188 14.07 20.92 12.67
CA LYS A 188 12.80 20.33 12.19
C LYS A 188 13.03 18.94 11.59
N TRP A 189 11.93 18.31 11.17
CA TRP A 189 11.91 17.03 10.46
C TRP A 189 12.69 17.05 9.14
N ASP A 190 13.33 15.91 8.85
CA ASP A 190 13.93 15.57 7.55
C ASP A 190 15.03 16.54 7.08
N VAL A 191 15.63 17.28 8.02
CA VAL A 191 16.70 18.28 7.77
C VAL A 191 17.92 17.63 7.11
N PHE A 192 18.22 16.37 7.44
CA PHE A 192 19.38 15.62 6.98
C PHE A 192 19.02 14.29 6.29
N TYR A 193 17.73 14.01 6.06
CA TYR A 193 17.26 12.82 5.35
C TYR A 193 18.07 12.57 4.06
N GLY A 194 18.51 11.34 3.85
CA GLY A 194 19.32 10.97 2.67
C GLY A 194 20.78 11.46 2.68
N CYS A 195 21.24 12.22 3.69
CA CYS A 195 22.63 12.66 3.82
C CYS A 195 23.55 11.54 4.37
N LYS A 196 23.64 10.43 3.63
CA LYS A 196 24.23 9.14 4.08
C LYS A 196 25.69 9.17 4.56
N ASN A 197 26.43 10.24 4.31
CA ASN A 197 27.85 10.41 4.69
C ASN A 197 28.07 11.54 5.71
N LEU A 198 27.00 12.18 6.19
CA LEU A 198 27.09 13.41 6.97
C LEU A 198 27.49 13.15 8.42
N LYS A 199 28.46 13.91 8.91
CA LYS A 199 28.73 14.10 10.33
C LYS A 199 28.19 15.46 10.79
N VAL A 200 27.33 15.49 11.80
CA VAL A 200 26.75 16.75 12.33
C VAL A 200 27.28 17.05 13.72
N LYS A 201 27.77 18.28 13.95
CA LYS A 201 28.01 18.79 15.31
C LYS A 201 26.82 19.64 15.76
N ILE A 202 26.09 19.16 16.77
CA ILE A 202 24.99 19.86 17.44
C ILE A 202 25.56 21.00 18.29
N GLY A 203 25.13 22.24 18.02
CA GLY A 203 25.56 23.45 18.74
C GLY A 203 25.06 23.52 20.17
N LYS A 204 25.67 24.36 21.01
CA LYS A 204 25.41 24.39 22.47
C LYS A 204 24.01 24.89 22.86
N ASN A 205 23.37 25.67 22.00
CA ASN A 205 22.05 26.26 22.25
C ASN A 205 20.89 25.47 21.61
N VAL A 206 21.15 24.30 21.02
CA VAL A 206 20.08 23.46 20.46
C VAL A 206 19.26 22.87 21.61
N GLU A 207 17.97 23.21 21.63
CA GLU A 207 16.98 22.89 22.67
C GLU A 207 16.01 21.79 22.23
N SER A 208 15.75 21.66 20.92
CA SER A 208 14.75 20.72 20.38
C SER A 208 15.16 20.21 19.00
N ILE A 209 14.99 18.91 18.78
CA ILE A 209 15.35 18.22 17.53
C ILE A 209 14.19 17.27 17.20
N SER A 210 13.63 17.40 16.01
CA SER A 210 12.59 16.53 15.47
C SER A 210 13.20 15.61 14.41
N LEU A 211 13.76 14.46 14.83
CA LEU A 211 14.16 13.40 13.91
C LEU A 211 13.07 12.33 13.84
N ASN A 212 12.81 11.80 12.65
CA ASN A 212 12.20 10.48 12.50
C ASN A 212 13.33 9.42 12.39
N SER A 213 12.98 8.15 12.26
CA SER A 213 13.99 7.08 12.17
C SER A 213 14.80 7.12 10.84
N ASP A 214 14.39 7.84 9.80
CA ASP A 214 15.10 7.91 8.52
C ASP A 214 15.92 9.20 8.30
N ASP A 215 15.76 10.21 9.17
CA ASP A 215 16.46 11.52 9.14
C ASP A 215 17.89 11.47 9.72
N TYR A 216 18.51 10.29 9.80
CA TYR A 216 19.84 10.15 10.39
C TYR A 216 20.99 10.50 9.44
N ALA A 217 21.77 11.49 9.85
CA ALA A 217 23.15 11.66 9.40
C ALA A 217 23.99 10.43 9.81
N ALA A 218 25.12 10.20 9.13
CA ALA A 218 26.01 9.06 9.38
C ALA A 218 26.58 9.03 10.82
N SER A 219 26.81 10.20 11.42
CA SER A 219 27.23 10.32 12.82
C SER A 219 26.90 11.71 13.38
N TYR A 220 26.85 11.82 14.70
CA TYR A 220 26.60 13.07 15.39
C TYR A 220 27.56 13.26 16.56
N GLU A 221 27.90 14.51 16.82
CA GLU A 221 28.61 14.97 18.01
C GLU A 221 27.79 16.08 18.66
N VAL A 222 27.81 16.17 19.98
CA VAL A 222 27.17 17.27 20.72
C VAL A 222 28.25 18.16 21.32
N ASP A 223 28.09 19.48 21.21
CA ASP A 223 28.99 20.41 21.89
C ASP A 223 28.97 20.20 23.41
N PRO A 224 30.13 20.11 24.10
CA PRO A 224 30.18 19.88 25.54
C PRO A 224 29.35 20.86 26.38
N GLU A 225 29.21 22.12 25.92
CA GLU A 225 28.41 23.17 26.58
C GLU A 225 26.89 23.00 26.39
N ASN A 226 26.43 22.08 25.51
CA ASN A 226 25.00 21.84 25.32
C ASN A 226 24.35 21.35 26.62
N LYS A 227 23.22 21.97 26.99
CA LYS A 227 22.52 21.72 28.28
C LYS A 227 21.39 20.69 28.20
N VAL A 228 21.04 20.24 27.00
CA VAL A 228 19.86 19.38 26.74
C VAL A 228 20.26 17.97 26.31
N TYR A 229 21.34 17.84 25.54
CA TYR A 229 21.78 16.59 24.92
C TYR A 229 23.19 16.18 25.36
N LYS A 230 23.46 14.88 25.32
CA LYS A 230 24.82 14.31 25.26
C LYS A 230 24.83 13.11 24.31
N ILE A 231 26.00 12.78 23.80
CA ILE A 231 26.23 11.57 23.00
C ILE A 231 27.37 10.80 23.65
N ASP A 232 27.07 9.59 24.12
CA ASP A 232 28.06 8.66 24.68
C ASP A 232 28.12 7.43 23.75
N ASP A 233 29.31 7.14 23.21
CA ASP A 233 29.54 6.04 22.24
C ASP A 233 28.54 6.02 21.06
N GLY A 234 28.26 7.22 20.53
CA GLY A 234 27.33 7.45 19.42
C GLY A 234 25.84 7.40 19.80
N VAL A 235 25.48 6.89 20.97
CA VAL A 235 24.08 6.84 21.46
C VAL A 235 23.70 8.17 22.07
N TRP A 236 22.48 8.65 21.78
CA TRP A 236 22.01 9.94 22.24
C TRP A 236 21.18 9.85 23.50
N TYR A 237 21.45 10.76 24.43
CA TYR A 237 20.73 10.88 25.68
C TYR A 237 20.35 12.33 25.98
N SER A 238 19.41 12.52 26.90
CA SER A 238 19.30 13.77 27.63
C SER A 238 20.59 14.05 28.41
N LYS A 239 20.92 15.33 28.66
CA LYS A 239 22.18 15.75 29.29
C LYS A 239 22.45 15.07 30.65
N ASP A 240 21.40 14.80 31.40
CA ASP A 240 21.41 14.09 32.69
C ASP A 240 21.56 12.56 32.57
N GLY A 241 21.47 12.00 31.35
CA GLY A 241 21.54 10.57 31.08
C GLY A 241 20.29 9.77 31.44
N THR A 242 19.17 10.43 31.78
CA THR A 242 17.93 9.73 32.22
C THR A 242 17.06 9.24 31.07
N LYS A 243 17.24 9.77 29.85
CA LYS A 243 16.42 9.42 28.68
C LYS A 243 17.30 8.96 27.52
N LEU A 244 16.98 7.82 26.93
CA LEU A 244 17.51 7.44 25.62
C LEU A 244 16.67 8.13 24.55
N LEU A 245 17.34 8.93 23.71
CA LEU A 245 16.73 9.81 22.70
C LEU A 245 16.93 9.34 21.27
N CYS A 246 17.96 8.55 20.99
CA CYS A 246 18.17 7.86 19.72
C CYS A 246 19.25 6.78 19.87
N TYR A 247 19.01 5.60 19.29
CA TYR A 247 20.05 4.60 19.03
C TYR A 247 20.44 4.60 17.54
N PRO A 248 21.73 4.67 17.16
CA PRO A 248 22.09 4.81 15.74
C PRO A 248 21.81 3.52 14.94
N LYS A 249 21.12 3.61 13.80
CA LYS A 249 20.77 2.46 12.92
C LYS A 249 21.95 1.58 12.47
N ASN A 250 23.18 2.09 12.50
CA ASN A 250 24.38 1.36 12.10
C ASN A 250 25.25 0.89 13.26
N LYS A 251 24.89 1.20 14.53
CA LYS A 251 25.67 0.78 15.70
C LYS A 251 25.46 -0.72 15.91
N ALA A 252 26.55 -1.47 15.76
CA ALA A 252 26.54 -2.93 15.74
C ALA A 252 26.87 -3.55 17.11
N GLY A 253 26.49 -4.82 17.28
CA GLY A 253 26.85 -5.63 18.43
C GLY A 253 25.87 -5.51 19.60
N GLU A 254 26.36 -5.86 20.78
CA GLU A 254 25.59 -5.89 22.02
C GLU A 254 25.43 -4.51 22.65
N TYR A 255 24.27 -4.23 23.26
CA TYR A 255 24.03 -2.98 23.96
C TYR A 255 23.35 -3.18 25.31
N ILE A 256 24.07 -2.79 26.36
CA ILE A 256 23.57 -2.72 27.74
C ILE A 256 23.10 -1.29 27.98
N LEU A 257 21.83 -1.13 28.34
CA LEU A 257 21.25 0.18 28.65
C LEU A 257 21.86 0.72 29.96
N PRO A 258 22.45 1.93 29.98
CA PRO A 258 23.07 2.47 31.19
C PRO A 258 22.08 2.62 32.36
N ASP A 259 22.48 2.29 33.59
CA ASP A 259 21.63 2.34 34.80
C ASP A 259 21.01 3.72 35.11
N THR A 260 21.50 4.79 34.49
CA THR A 260 20.91 6.14 34.61
C THR A 260 19.60 6.28 33.84
N VAL A 261 19.38 5.48 32.78
CA VAL A 261 18.25 5.62 31.87
C VAL A 261 16.99 5.04 32.50
N THR A 262 15.92 5.82 32.55
CA THR A 262 14.60 5.41 33.08
C THR A 262 13.50 5.44 32.01
N ASP A 263 13.73 6.14 30.90
CA ASP A 263 12.73 6.46 29.87
C ASP A 263 13.35 6.32 28.46
N ILE A 264 12.78 5.45 27.63
CA ILE A 264 13.17 5.24 26.23
C ILE A 264 12.09 5.89 25.36
N LYS A 265 12.40 6.96 24.63
CA LYS A 265 11.39 7.72 23.88
C LYS A 265 10.83 6.98 22.66
N LEU A 266 9.62 7.36 22.27
CA LEU A 266 8.90 6.79 21.12
C LEU A 266 9.57 7.09 19.77
N THR A 267 10.30 8.21 19.66
CA THR A 267 11.09 8.56 18.46
C THR A 267 12.53 8.01 18.51
N ALA A 268 12.80 7.11 19.47
CA ALA A 268 14.14 6.69 19.87
C ALA A 268 14.31 5.16 19.80
N GLY A 269 13.46 4.48 19.05
CA GLY A 269 13.56 3.05 18.85
C GLY A 269 14.91 2.63 18.28
N PHE A 270 15.30 1.40 18.58
CA PHE A 270 16.37 0.68 17.89
C PHE A 270 15.96 0.35 16.44
N GLU A 271 14.70 0.57 16.09
CA GLU A 271 14.06 0.56 14.77
C GLU A 271 15.02 0.60 13.56
N GLU A 272 14.89 -0.41 12.70
CA GLU A 272 15.70 -0.64 11.49
C GLU A 272 17.22 -0.79 11.74
N ASN A 273 17.67 -0.99 12.99
CA ASN A 273 19.06 -1.37 13.25
C ASN A 273 19.31 -2.86 12.96
N LYS A 274 19.77 -3.13 11.75
CA LYS A 274 20.06 -4.48 11.23
C LYS A 274 21.44 -5.00 11.65
N LYS A 275 21.97 -4.53 12.79
CA LYS A 275 23.30 -4.88 13.34
C LYS A 275 23.37 -4.98 14.87
N LEU A 276 22.35 -4.53 15.60
CA LEU A 276 22.20 -4.74 17.04
C LEU A 276 21.97 -6.24 17.28
N THR A 277 22.82 -6.89 18.07
CA THR A 277 22.76 -8.35 18.29
C THR A 277 22.14 -8.74 19.62
N ALA A 278 22.25 -7.91 20.66
CA ALA A 278 21.39 -8.03 21.83
C ALA A 278 21.10 -6.68 22.50
N LEU A 279 19.95 -6.60 23.16
CA LEU A 279 19.54 -5.47 23.99
C LEU A 279 19.32 -5.92 25.42
N ILE A 280 20.07 -5.36 26.36
CA ILE A 280 19.90 -5.61 27.80
C ILE A 280 19.29 -4.35 28.43
N LEU A 281 18.04 -4.43 28.86
CA LEU A 281 17.37 -3.37 29.62
C LEU A 281 17.82 -3.39 31.08
N ASN A 282 17.99 -2.20 31.66
CA ASN A 282 18.37 -2.04 33.06
C ASN A 282 17.19 -2.24 34.03
N ASP A 283 17.50 -2.27 35.32
CA ASP A 283 16.52 -2.39 36.42
C ASP A 283 15.78 -1.08 36.75
N LYS A 284 15.82 -0.05 35.89
CA LYS A 284 15.14 1.25 36.09
C LYS A 284 14.04 1.55 35.08
N VAL A 285 14.07 0.93 33.90
CA VAL A 285 12.98 1.00 32.91
C VAL A 285 11.77 0.24 33.44
N THR A 286 10.61 0.91 33.53
CA THR A 286 9.35 0.30 34.01
C THR A 286 8.40 -0.12 32.90
N GLU A 287 8.60 0.41 31.69
CA GLU A 287 7.76 0.17 30.52
C GLU A 287 8.66 -0.02 29.30
N PHE A 288 8.41 -1.06 28.51
CA PHE A 288 9.08 -1.27 27.23
C PHE A 288 8.05 -1.49 26.11
N ASP A 289 8.21 -0.78 24.99
CA ASP A 289 7.36 -0.96 23.80
C ASP A 289 8.17 -1.77 22.79
N ILE A 290 7.78 -3.02 22.54
CA ILE A 290 8.58 -3.94 21.73
C ILE A 290 8.67 -3.49 20.26
N ARG A 291 7.75 -2.62 19.81
CA ARG A 291 7.78 -1.99 18.47
C ARG A 291 9.00 -1.10 18.26
N LYS A 292 9.64 -0.64 19.33
CA LYS A 292 10.95 0.04 19.28
C LYS A 292 12.08 -0.85 18.74
N LEU A 293 11.82 -2.13 18.47
CA LEU A 293 12.74 -3.07 17.83
C LEU A 293 12.35 -3.41 16.38
N GLU A 294 11.31 -2.79 15.80
CA GLU A 294 10.85 -3.08 14.44
C GLU A 294 12.00 -3.00 13.41
N GLY A 295 12.20 -4.03 12.59
CA GLY A 295 13.31 -4.07 11.63
C GLY A 295 14.69 -4.34 12.23
N CYS A 296 14.81 -4.68 13.52
CA CYS A 296 16.07 -5.12 14.15
C CYS A 296 16.41 -6.57 13.78
N SER A 297 16.53 -6.87 12.48
CA SER A 297 16.59 -8.23 11.94
C SER A 297 17.84 -9.04 12.33
N ALA A 298 18.81 -8.43 13.01
CA ALA A 298 20.01 -9.09 13.55
C ALA A 298 19.98 -9.28 15.08
N LEU A 299 18.91 -8.84 15.76
CA LEU A 299 18.77 -8.95 17.20
C LEU A 299 18.53 -10.42 17.58
N GLU A 300 19.47 -11.04 18.28
CA GLU A 300 19.38 -12.44 18.71
C GLU A 300 18.80 -12.59 20.12
N LYS A 301 19.02 -11.59 21.00
CA LYS A 301 18.61 -11.63 22.41
C LYS A 301 18.06 -10.31 22.94
N LEU A 302 16.98 -10.38 23.71
CA LEU A 302 16.42 -9.28 24.50
C LEU A 302 16.40 -9.67 25.98
N VAL A 303 16.85 -8.80 26.88
CA VAL A 303 16.79 -9.02 28.34
C VAL A 303 15.93 -7.94 28.99
N LEU A 304 14.88 -8.34 29.70
CA LEU A 304 14.01 -7.45 30.47
C LEU A 304 14.50 -7.34 31.92
N GLY A 305 14.73 -6.11 32.38
CA GLY A 305 15.15 -5.80 33.76
C GLY A 305 14.04 -6.04 34.80
N ALA A 306 14.43 -6.05 36.08
CA ALA A 306 13.56 -6.35 37.22
C ALA A 306 12.37 -5.41 37.36
N SER A 307 12.51 -4.13 36.97
CA SER A 307 11.46 -3.12 37.14
C SER A 307 10.42 -3.07 36.01
N VAL A 308 10.57 -3.84 34.92
CA VAL A 308 9.66 -3.81 33.77
C VAL A 308 8.29 -4.38 34.16
N LYS A 309 7.26 -3.51 34.24
CA LYS A 309 5.88 -3.85 34.62
C LYS A 309 4.93 -3.97 33.43
N GLU A 310 5.25 -3.31 32.33
CA GLU A 310 4.46 -3.34 31.11
C GLU A 310 5.37 -3.52 29.89
N VAL A 311 5.16 -4.59 29.14
CA VAL A 311 5.67 -4.75 27.78
C VAL A 311 4.53 -4.47 26.81
N LYS A 312 4.56 -3.31 26.15
CA LYS A 312 3.54 -2.91 25.18
C LYS A 312 3.70 -3.70 23.90
N MET A 313 2.68 -4.50 23.60
CA MET A 313 2.54 -5.32 22.40
C MET A 313 1.26 -4.95 21.63
N ASN A 314 0.93 -3.65 21.60
CA ASN A 314 -0.26 -3.14 20.91
C ASN A 314 -0.01 -3.07 19.40
N PHE A 315 0.02 -4.24 18.77
CA PHE A 315 -0.12 -4.43 17.33
C PHE A 315 -1.51 -3.97 16.90
N THR A 316 -1.64 -2.69 16.54
CA THR A 316 -2.87 -2.13 15.95
C THR A 316 -3.10 -2.60 14.50
N LYS A 317 -2.13 -3.32 13.93
CA LYS A 317 -2.10 -3.96 12.60
C LYS A 317 -1.18 -5.18 12.66
N GLU A 318 -1.39 -6.18 11.81
CA GLU A 318 -0.55 -7.39 11.70
C GLU A 318 0.79 -7.15 10.97
N TYR A 319 1.59 -6.23 11.51
CA TYR A 319 3.01 -6.09 11.16
C TYR A 319 3.83 -7.08 12.01
N SER A 320 4.59 -7.98 11.39
CA SER A 320 5.73 -8.60 12.10
C SER A 320 6.68 -7.47 12.49
N LEU A 321 7.37 -7.64 13.62
CA LEU A 321 8.45 -6.75 14.04
C LEU A 321 9.74 -6.93 13.22
N GLU A 322 9.76 -7.88 12.26
CA GLU A 322 10.94 -8.25 11.47
C GLU A 322 12.17 -8.59 12.35
N LEU A 323 11.92 -9.25 13.48
CA LEU A 323 12.94 -9.73 14.44
C LEU A 323 13.49 -11.09 14.02
N ASP A 324 13.84 -11.21 12.74
CA ASP A 324 14.14 -12.46 12.04
C ASP A 324 15.28 -13.31 12.64
N SER A 325 16.10 -12.75 13.53
CA SER A 325 17.18 -13.45 14.24
C SER A 325 16.92 -13.68 15.73
N LEU A 326 15.80 -13.21 16.29
CA LEU A 326 15.56 -13.25 17.73
C LEU A 326 15.27 -14.69 18.17
N LYS A 327 16.10 -15.18 19.10
CA LYS A 327 16.05 -16.55 19.65
C LYS A 327 15.61 -16.55 21.11
N GLU A 328 15.89 -15.47 21.84
CA GLU A 328 15.73 -15.45 23.30
C GLU A 328 15.21 -14.10 23.80
N ILE A 329 14.13 -14.13 24.57
CA ILE A 329 13.78 -13.10 25.54
C ILE A 329 14.09 -13.66 26.93
N SER A 330 15.11 -13.15 27.60
CA SER A 330 15.37 -13.42 29.01
C SER A 330 14.64 -12.39 29.88
N VAL A 331 14.26 -12.78 31.09
CA VAL A 331 13.68 -11.86 32.10
C VAL A 331 14.45 -12.01 33.39
N SER A 332 14.77 -10.88 34.05
CA SER A 332 15.38 -10.88 35.38
C SER A 332 14.54 -11.70 36.38
N GLU A 333 15.17 -12.59 37.15
CA GLU A 333 14.48 -13.42 38.15
C GLU A 333 13.66 -12.60 39.16
N LYS A 334 14.13 -11.37 39.41
CA LYS A 334 13.51 -10.37 40.30
C LYS A 334 12.36 -9.57 39.67
N ASN A 335 12.01 -9.82 38.40
CA ASN A 335 10.85 -9.19 37.78
C ASN A 335 9.56 -9.81 38.35
N ASP A 336 8.63 -8.98 38.82
CA ASP A 336 7.38 -9.44 39.45
C ASP A 336 6.23 -9.68 38.46
N CYS A 337 6.35 -9.23 37.21
CA CYS A 337 5.26 -9.25 36.23
C CYS A 337 5.45 -10.31 35.14
N TYR A 338 6.70 -10.60 34.76
CA TYR A 338 7.06 -11.45 33.63
C TYR A 338 8.04 -12.55 34.03
N ALA A 339 8.08 -13.60 33.21
CA ALA A 339 9.08 -14.66 33.26
C ALA A 339 9.52 -15.06 31.84
N SER A 340 10.63 -15.79 31.74
CA SER A 340 11.06 -16.45 30.51
C SER A 340 11.02 -17.96 30.69
N TYR A 341 10.57 -18.68 29.66
CA TYR A 341 10.65 -20.14 29.59
C TYR A 341 10.88 -20.55 28.12
N GLY A 342 11.85 -21.44 27.87
CA GLY A 342 12.25 -21.79 26.51
C GLY A 342 12.75 -20.61 25.66
N GLY A 343 13.08 -19.45 26.27
CA GLY A 343 13.39 -18.19 25.59
C GLY A 343 12.16 -17.36 25.17
N ALA A 344 10.94 -17.82 25.43
CA ALA A 344 9.70 -17.10 25.15
C ALA A 344 9.21 -16.31 26.39
N LEU A 345 8.39 -15.28 26.18
CA LEU A 345 7.98 -14.34 27.22
C LEU A 345 6.60 -14.67 27.80
N TYR A 346 6.55 -14.91 29.10
CA TYR A 346 5.35 -15.30 29.85
C TYR A 346 4.98 -14.30 30.93
N SER A 347 3.75 -14.39 31.46
CA SER A 347 3.41 -13.90 32.80
C SER A 347 4.31 -14.54 33.87
N LYS A 348 4.46 -13.88 35.03
CA LYS A 348 5.31 -14.37 36.13
C LYS A 348 4.96 -15.78 36.62
N ASP A 349 3.68 -16.16 36.53
CA ASP A 349 3.14 -17.47 36.92
C ASP A 349 3.09 -18.49 35.76
N PHE A 350 3.61 -18.14 34.59
CA PHE A 350 3.58 -18.93 33.35
C PHE A 350 2.19 -19.25 32.77
N THR A 351 1.11 -18.72 33.33
CA THR A 351 -0.27 -18.97 32.84
C THR A 351 -0.55 -18.35 31.48
N LYS A 352 0.15 -17.26 31.11
CA LYS A 352 -0.05 -16.55 29.84
C LYS A 352 1.24 -16.42 29.04
N LEU A 353 1.21 -16.88 27.79
CA LEU A 353 2.28 -16.70 26.80
C LEU A 353 2.00 -15.44 25.97
N TYR A 354 2.90 -14.45 26.05
CA TYR A 354 2.77 -13.15 25.41
C TYR A 354 3.55 -13.01 24.09
N PHE A 355 4.73 -13.65 23.97
CA PHE A 355 5.57 -13.50 22.78
C PHE A 355 6.49 -14.70 22.55
N ILE A 356 6.59 -15.14 21.30
CA ILE A 356 7.53 -16.17 20.83
C ILE A 356 8.50 -15.53 19.83
N PRO A 357 9.83 -15.59 20.07
CA PRO A 357 10.84 -15.18 19.10
C PRO A 357 10.85 -15.97 17.77
N ASP A 358 11.01 -15.27 16.64
CA ASP A 358 10.87 -15.80 15.27
C ASP A 358 11.93 -16.84 14.86
N ALA A 359 13.12 -16.82 15.49
CA ALA A 359 14.29 -17.60 15.10
C ALA A 359 14.59 -18.79 16.03
N MET A 360 13.60 -19.21 16.84
CA MET A 360 13.68 -20.41 17.65
C MET A 360 13.73 -21.67 16.79
N ASP A 361 14.61 -22.62 17.15
CA ASP A 361 14.59 -23.98 16.57
C ASP A 361 13.47 -24.83 17.19
N LYS A 362 13.17 -24.62 18.47
CA LYS A 362 12.15 -25.35 19.23
C LYS A 362 11.33 -24.40 20.08
N LEU A 363 10.03 -24.67 20.17
CA LEU A 363 9.11 -24.00 21.09
C LEU A 363 8.85 -24.91 22.30
N GLU A 364 9.55 -24.67 23.40
CA GLU A 364 9.28 -25.32 24.67
C GLU A 364 8.24 -24.52 25.47
N LEU A 365 7.08 -25.14 25.71
CA LEU A 365 5.95 -24.54 26.43
C LEU A 365 5.94 -24.96 27.89
N ASN A 366 5.71 -23.99 28.79
CA ASN A 366 5.60 -24.28 30.22
C ASN A 366 4.32 -25.09 30.51
N GLU A 367 4.39 -26.07 31.41
CA GLU A 367 3.23 -26.93 31.72
C GLU A 367 2.01 -26.16 32.26
N ASN A 368 2.22 -24.98 32.85
CA ASN A 368 1.15 -24.16 33.44
C ASN A 368 0.46 -23.21 32.46
N VAL A 369 0.82 -23.22 31.16
CA VAL A 369 0.21 -22.28 30.20
C VAL A 369 -1.29 -22.56 30.01
N GLU A 370 -2.10 -21.50 30.14
CA GLU A 370 -3.56 -21.52 30.03
C GLU A 370 -4.06 -20.60 28.91
N GLU A 371 -3.39 -19.46 28.71
CA GLU A 371 -3.70 -18.50 27.66
C GLU A 371 -2.47 -18.30 26.74
N ILE A 372 -2.73 -18.27 25.43
CA ILE A 372 -1.75 -17.88 24.41
C ILE A 372 -2.37 -16.71 23.66
N ASP A 373 -1.62 -15.62 23.49
CA ASP A 373 -2.08 -14.46 22.72
C ASP A 373 -2.45 -14.87 21.29
N GLU A 374 -3.67 -14.57 20.85
CA GLU A 374 -4.23 -15.06 19.57
C GLU A 374 -3.38 -14.68 18.34
N ARG A 375 -2.55 -13.64 18.44
CA ARG A 375 -1.69 -13.16 17.35
C ARG A 375 -0.46 -14.04 17.16
N ILE A 376 -0.03 -14.77 18.19
CA ILE A 376 1.12 -15.69 18.12
C ILE A 376 0.86 -16.81 17.10
N GLY A 377 -0.38 -17.29 17.00
CA GLY A 377 -0.78 -18.28 15.99
C GLY A 377 -0.77 -17.77 14.55
N LEU A 378 -0.53 -16.47 14.31
CA LEU A 378 -0.59 -15.84 12.99
C LEU A 378 0.78 -15.48 12.41
N ASP A 379 1.86 -15.39 13.21
CA ASP A 379 3.19 -15.00 12.73
C ASP A 379 3.98 -16.18 12.11
N LYS A 380 5.24 -15.96 11.72
CA LYS A 380 6.04 -16.91 10.93
C LYS A 380 6.23 -18.28 11.57
N ASN A 381 6.32 -18.38 12.91
CA ASN A 381 6.37 -19.67 13.63
C ASN A 381 7.36 -20.70 13.02
N ASN A 382 8.62 -20.30 12.81
CA ASN A 382 9.61 -21.07 12.03
C ASN A 382 10.27 -22.26 12.75
N TYR A 383 9.85 -22.58 13.98
CA TYR A 383 10.45 -23.66 14.78
C TYR A 383 10.16 -25.05 14.21
N ASN A 384 11.13 -25.95 14.37
CA ASN A 384 11.07 -27.34 13.93
C ASN A 384 10.26 -28.25 14.86
N GLU A 385 10.12 -27.89 16.15
CA GLU A 385 9.47 -28.73 17.16
C GLU A 385 8.68 -27.89 18.18
N ILE A 386 7.46 -28.32 18.53
CA ILE A 386 6.70 -27.84 19.70
C ILE A 386 6.74 -28.91 20.78
N ILE A 387 7.18 -28.54 21.98
CA ILE A 387 7.23 -29.41 23.15
C ILE A 387 6.30 -28.84 24.23
N LEU A 388 5.33 -29.65 24.68
CA LEU A 388 4.43 -29.33 25.78
C LEU A 388 4.32 -30.56 26.69
N PRO A 389 4.51 -30.45 28.02
CA PRO A 389 4.30 -31.56 28.94
C PRO A 389 2.84 -32.05 28.95
N ASP A 390 2.65 -33.38 28.99
CA ASP A 390 1.32 -34.03 29.04
C ASP A 390 0.46 -33.59 30.25
N THR A 391 1.09 -33.03 31.28
CA THR A 391 0.45 -32.45 32.47
C THR A 391 -0.38 -31.20 32.16
N ASN A 392 -0.14 -30.52 31.03
CA ASN A 392 -0.89 -29.33 30.66
C ASN A 392 -2.39 -29.64 30.43
N LYS A 393 -3.26 -28.79 30.96
CA LYS A 393 -4.73 -29.03 30.96
C LYS A 393 -5.47 -28.35 29.80
N ASN A 394 -4.85 -27.38 29.14
CA ASN A 394 -5.53 -26.44 28.24
C ASN A 394 -5.21 -26.70 26.76
N PHE A 395 -4.05 -27.29 26.48
CA PHE A 395 -3.52 -27.53 25.14
C PHE A 395 -3.02 -28.97 24.98
N PHE A 396 -2.75 -29.33 23.73
CA PHE A 396 -2.21 -30.63 23.33
C PHE A 396 -1.40 -30.48 22.03
N VAL A 397 -0.29 -31.20 21.88
CA VAL A 397 0.51 -31.24 20.65
C VAL A 397 0.22 -32.52 19.90
N ASN A 398 -0.18 -32.41 18.63
CA ASN A 398 -0.35 -33.54 17.72
C ASN A 398 0.36 -33.24 16.40
N ASP A 399 1.21 -34.16 15.92
CA ASP A 399 1.95 -34.02 14.66
C ASP A 399 2.64 -32.65 14.51
N ASN A 400 3.28 -32.21 15.60
CA ASN A 400 3.97 -30.92 15.74
C ASN A 400 3.08 -29.66 15.70
N VAL A 401 1.76 -29.80 15.70
CA VAL A 401 0.80 -28.68 15.74
C VAL A 401 0.19 -28.59 17.14
N LEU A 402 0.09 -27.38 17.68
CA LEU A 402 -0.55 -27.13 18.97
C LEU A 402 -2.05 -26.91 18.79
N TYR A 403 -2.83 -27.61 19.60
CA TYR A 403 -4.28 -27.56 19.66
C TYR A 403 -4.77 -27.10 21.04
N ASP A 404 -6.03 -26.69 21.11
CA ASP A 404 -6.80 -26.74 22.35
C ASP A 404 -6.89 -28.20 22.86
N LYS A 405 -7.19 -28.40 24.15
CA LYS A 405 -7.24 -29.74 24.74
C LYS A 405 -8.23 -30.70 24.06
N GLY A 406 -9.26 -30.19 23.39
CA GLY A 406 -10.24 -30.98 22.64
C GLY A 406 -9.81 -31.37 21.23
N MET A 407 -8.67 -30.87 20.73
CA MET A 407 -8.25 -30.99 19.33
C MET A 407 -9.34 -30.52 18.35
N THR A 408 -9.98 -29.41 18.69
CA THR A 408 -11.07 -28.77 17.92
C THR A 408 -10.61 -27.55 17.13
N ARG A 409 -9.54 -26.88 17.58
CA ARG A 409 -8.98 -25.64 17.03
C ARG A 409 -7.45 -25.70 16.99
N ILE A 410 -6.86 -25.35 15.85
CA ILE A 410 -5.42 -25.10 15.75
C ILE A 410 -5.07 -23.82 16.52
N VAL A 411 -4.17 -23.89 17.49
CA VAL A 411 -3.72 -22.73 18.30
C VAL A 411 -2.38 -22.19 17.78
N ILE A 412 -1.44 -23.08 17.44
CA ILE A 412 -0.16 -22.73 16.82
C ILE A 412 0.15 -23.74 15.72
N PHE A 413 0.60 -23.25 14.57
CA PHE A 413 1.00 -24.08 13.42
C PHE A 413 2.42 -23.69 12.97
N PRO A 414 3.43 -24.57 13.09
CA PRO A 414 4.77 -24.29 12.61
C PRO A 414 4.83 -24.14 11.09
N SER A 415 5.50 -23.09 10.59
CA SER A 415 5.62 -22.87 9.15
C SER A 415 6.61 -23.78 8.45
N VAL A 416 7.37 -24.59 9.19
CA VAL A 416 8.17 -25.67 8.60
C VAL A 416 7.31 -26.77 7.98
N ILE A 417 6.02 -26.85 8.34
CA ILE A 417 5.09 -27.86 7.85
C ILE A 417 4.68 -27.54 6.41
N THR A 418 5.19 -28.35 5.47
CA THR A 418 4.87 -28.25 4.03
C THR A 418 3.67 -29.08 3.61
N SER A 419 3.30 -30.11 4.38
CA SER A 419 2.09 -30.90 4.16
C SER A 419 1.49 -31.36 5.49
N TYR A 420 0.18 -31.25 5.65
CA TYR A 420 -0.50 -31.60 6.90
C TYR A 420 -1.77 -32.43 6.71
N LYS A 421 -2.04 -33.35 7.65
CA LYS A 421 -3.30 -34.09 7.73
C LYS A 421 -4.12 -33.58 8.93
N LEU A 422 -5.23 -32.92 8.64
CA LEU A 422 -6.11 -32.31 9.64
C LEU A 422 -6.94 -33.38 10.39
N PRO A 423 -6.85 -33.49 11.73
CA PRO A 423 -7.61 -34.45 12.50
C PRO A 423 -9.13 -34.27 12.39
N ALA A 424 -9.89 -35.37 12.48
CA ALA A 424 -11.34 -35.38 12.26
C ALA A 424 -12.16 -34.48 13.21
N THR A 425 -11.65 -34.23 14.41
CA THR A 425 -12.26 -33.40 15.46
C THR A 425 -12.13 -31.89 15.22
N VAL A 426 -11.19 -31.47 14.38
CA VAL A 426 -10.92 -30.04 14.14
C VAL A 426 -12.05 -29.43 13.33
N ASN A 427 -12.60 -28.32 13.86
CA ASN A 427 -13.65 -27.51 13.25
C ASN A 427 -13.25 -26.03 13.10
N ASP A 428 -12.19 -25.58 13.77
CA ASP A 428 -11.61 -24.25 13.62
C ASP A 428 -10.16 -24.33 13.13
N VAL A 429 -9.93 -23.72 11.96
CA VAL A 429 -8.63 -23.60 11.29
C VAL A 429 -8.24 -22.13 11.06
N SER A 430 -8.92 -21.17 11.70
CA SER A 430 -8.78 -19.74 11.45
C SER A 430 -7.32 -19.26 11.51
N THR A 431 -6.55 -19.76 12.47
CA THR A 431 -5.10 -19.61 12.67
C THR A 431 -4.24 -19.82 11.42
N ILE A 432 -4.63 -20.76 10.53
CA ILE A 432 -3.90 -21.07 9.28
C ILE A 432 -4.57 -20.51 8.02
N THR A 433 -5.67 -19.76 8.18
CA THR A 433 -6.36 -19.09 7.07
C THR A 433 -5.87 -17.64 6.89
N SER A 434 -6.12 -17.07 5.71
CA SER A 434 -5.92 -15.65 5.47
C SER A 434 -7.26 -15.00 5.17
N SER A 435 -7.58 -13.93 5.91
CA SER A 435 -8.80 -13.15 5.72
C SER A 435 -8.50 -11.68 5.45
N MET A 436 -9.41 -10.99 4.75
CA MET A 436 -9.27 -9.54 4.53
C MET A 436 -10.56 -8.82 4.92
N TYR A 437 -10.44 -7.89 5.88
CA TYR A 437 -11.54 -7.06 6.34
C TYR A 437 -11.43 -5.66 5.75
N ILE A 438 -12.43 -5.22 5.00
CA ILE A 438 -12.53 -3.83 4.55
C ILE A 438 -13.37 -3.09 5.60
N ASP A 439 -12.71 -2.26 6.41
CA ASP A 439 -13.39 -1.29 7.26
C ASP A 439 -13.82 -0.07 6.41
N ASP A 440 -14.89 0.62 6.81
CA ASP A 440 -15.50 1.73 6.06
C ASP A 440 -14.57 2.97 5.94
N GLY A 441 -13.44 2.97 6.66
CA GLY A 441 -12.41 4.02 6.68
C GLY A 441 -11.25 3.84 5.69
N ASP A 442 -11.47 3.24 4.51
CA ASP A 442 -10.53 3.05 3.36
C ASP A 442 -9.22 2.28 3.63
N ASN A 443 -8.87 2.07 4.90
CA ASN A 443 -7.77 1.25 5.39
C ASN A 443 -8.31 -0.11 5.86
N GLY A 444 -8.59 -1.00 4.91
CA GLY A 444 -8.88 -2.40 5.26
C GLY A 444 -7.74 -3.01 6.09
N TYR A 445 -8.11 -3.84 7.06
CA TYR A 445 -7.18 -4.65 7.84
C TYR A 445 -7.04 -6.00 7.15
N ASP A 446 -5.82 -6.29 6.71
CA ASP A 446 -5.48 -7.60 6.18
C ASP A 446 -5.04 -8.51 7.33
N ARG A 447 -5.69 -9.68 7.47
CA ARG A 447 -5.31 -10.74 8.40
C ARG A 447 -4.62 -11.85 7.61
N PHE A 448 -3.30 -11.82 7.57
CA PHE A 448 -2.51 -12.78 6.79
C PHE A 448 -1.79 -13.75 7.72
N SER A 449 -2.29 -14.99 7.83
CA SER A 449 -1.52 -16.06 8.49
C SER A 449 -0.18 -16.23 7.77
N ARG A 450 0.91 -15.92 8.47
CA ARG A 450 2.30 -16.16 8.07
C ARG A 450 2.73 -17.57 8.47
N SER A 451 2.05 -18.20 9.43
CA SER A 451 2.27 -19.58 9.87
C SER A 451 2.09 -20.61 8.75
N ALA A 452 1.07 -20.45 7.89
CA ALA A 452 0.82 -21.39 6.79
C ALA A 452 1.63 -21.10 5.50
N CYS A 453 2.66 -20.24 5.55
CA CYS A 453 3.28 -19.69 4.33
C CYS A 453 4.03 -20.72 3.46
N ASN A 454 4.60 -21.78 4.04
CA ASN A 454 5.29 -22.85 3.31
C ASN A 454 4.39 -24.07 3.03
N LEU A 455 3.11 -24.04 3.41
CA LEU A 455 2.19 -25.16 3.22
C LEU A 455 1.89 -25.35 1.72
N GLU A 456 2.13 -26.56 1.20
CA GLU A 456 1.88 -26.95 -0.20
C GLU A 456 0.61 -27.80 -0.36
N SER A 457 0.27 -28.57 0.68
CA SER A 457 -0.93 -29.43 0.74
C SER A 457 -1.51 -29.54 2.14
N ILE A 458 -2.84 -29.61 2.21
CA ILE A 458 -3.58 -30.00 3.41
C ILE A 458 -4.65 -31.02 3.04
N GLU A 459 -4.72 -32.11 3.80
CA GLU A 459 -5.71 -33.18 3.64
C GLU A 459 -6.56 -33.29 4.91
N ALA A 460 -7.88 -33.41 4.78
CA ALA A 460 -8.77 -33.63 5.92
C ALA A 460 -8.88 -35.13 6.20
N ASP A 461 -8.96 -35.54 7.48
CA ASP A 461 -9.30 -36.93 7.79
C ASP A 461 -10.69 -37.28 7.24
N GLU A 462 -10.80 -38.46 6.63
CA GLU A 462 -12.01 -38.95 5.97
C GLU A 462 -13.24 -39.03 6.90
N LYS A 463 -13.02 -39.09 8.22
CA LYS A 463 -14.07 -39.11 9.24
C LYS A 463 -14.52 -37.71 9.70
N SER A 464 -13.90 -36.63 9.19
CA SER A 464 -14.29 -35.26 9.56
C SER A 464 -15.73 -34.96 9.11
N SER A 465 -16.54 -34.44 10.03
CA SER A 465 -17.86 -33.89 9.74
C SER A 465 -17.81 -32.41 9.32
N TYR A 466 -16.64 -31.77 9.41
CA TYR A 466 -16.46 -30.33 9.24
C TYR A 466 -15.80 -29.97 7.91
N PHE A 467 -14.75 -30.70 7.54
CA PHE A 467 -13.92 -30.38 6.37
C PHE A 467 -13.78 -31.55 5.42
N LYS A 468 -13.56 -31.23 4.14
CA LYS A 468 -13.09 -32.16 3.12
C LYS A 468 -11.92 -31.53 2.39
N SER A 469 -10.95 -32.34 1.99
CA SER A 469 -9.89 -31.91 1.09
C SER A 469 -10.12 -32.39 -0.34
N LYS A 470 -9.50 -31.68 -1.29
CA LYS A 470 -9.34 -32.15 -2.66
C LYS A 470 -8.09 -31.54 -3.27
N ASP A 471 -7.25 -32.38 -3.87
CA ASP A 471 -6.00 -31.97 -4.51
C ASP A 471 -5.06 -31.20 -3.56
N GLY A 472 -5.06 -31.53 -2.25
CA GLY A 472 -4.33 -30.82 -1.21
C GLY A 472 -4.81 -29.39 -0.93
N ILE A 473 -6.13 -29.15 -0.96
CA ILE A 473 -6.80 -27.87 -0.72
C ILE A 473 -8.02 -28.14 0.19
N LEU A 474 -8.28 -27.28 1.18
CA LEU A 474 -9.33 -27.49 2.18
C LEU A 474 -10.65 -26.80 1.81
N TYR A 475 -11.75 -27.53 1.99
CA TYR A 475 -13.12 -27.08 1.79
C TYR A 475 -13.97 -27.44 3.01
N ASN A 476 -15.14 -26.82 3.15
CA ASN A 476 -16.15 -27.34 4.09
C ASN A 476 -16.69 -28.70 3.62
N ASN A 477 -17.31 -29.46 4.52
CA ASN A 477 -17.78 -30.82 4.27
C ASN A 477 -18.69 -30.95 3.03
N ASP A 478 -19.51 -29.93 2.75
CA ASP A 478 -20.43 -29.89 1.61
C ASP A 478 -19.80 -29.42 0.28
N MET A 479 -18.50 -29.08 0.27
CA MET A 479 -17.79 -28.47 -0.86
C MET A 479 -18.48 -27.21 -1.43
N THR A 480 -19.09 -26.41 -0.56
CA THR A 480 -19.69 -25.10 -0.89
C THR A 480 -18.81 -23.93 -0.49
N GLU A 481 -17.73 -24.18 0.23
CA GLU A 481 -16.78 -23.17 0.70
C GLU A 481 -15.36 -23.60 0.39
N LEU A 482 -14.54 -22.69 -0.14
CA LEU A 482 -13.08 -22.83 -0.15
C LEU A 482 -12.57 -22.25 1.16
N VAL A 483 -12.08 -23.11 2.06
CA VAL A 483 -11.65 -22.73 3.41
C VAL A 483 -10.18 -22.30 3.41
N LEU A 484 -9.30 -23.08 2.78
CA LEU A 484 -7.87 -22.79 2.72
C LEU A 484 -7.26 -23.22 1.38
N TYR A 485 -6.60 -22.30 0.70
CA TYR A 485 -5.62 -22.58 -0.34
C TYR A 485 -4.20 -22.48 0.24
N PRO A 486 -3.39 -23.56 0.27
CA PRO A 486 -2.04 -23.49 0.84
C PRO A 486 -1.12 -22.52 0.08
N GLN A 487 -0.43 -21.63 0.80
CA GLN A 487 0.27 -20.48 0.21
C GLN A 487 1.47 -20.86 -0.67
N ALA A 488 2.19 -21.93 -0.35
CA ALA A 488 3.29 -22.43 -1.18
C ALA A 488 2.84 -23.38 -2.30
N LYS A 489 1.54 -23.71 -2.40
CA LYS A 489 1.04 -24.64 -3.41
C LYS A 489 1.39 -24.16 -4.83
N LYS A 490 2.09 -25.01 -5.57
CA LYS A 490 2.62 -24.71 -6.90
C LYS A 490 1.66 -25.13 -8.01
N GLY A 491 1.68 -24.40 -9.12
CA GLY A 491 1.07 -24.83 -10.38
C GLY A 491 -0.26 -24.14 -10.67
N LYS A 492 -1.28 -24.89 -11.11
CA LYS A 492 -2.55 -24.34 -11.62
C LYS A 492 -3.70 -24.81 -10.74
N TYR A 493 -4.68 -23.94 -10.50
CA TYR A 493 -5.88 -24.30 -9.76
C TYR A 493 -7.15 -23.99 -10.57
N THR A 494 -8.10 -24.92 -10.53
CA THR A 494 -9.45 -24.74 -11.07
C THR A 494 -10.44 -24.94 -9.94
N MET A 495 -11.09 -23.86 -9.54
CA MET A 495 -12.08 -23.87 -8.47
C MET A 495 -13.26 -24.79 -8.84
N PRO A 496 -13.70 -25.69 -7.95
CA PRO A 496 -14.87 -26.52 -8.18
C PRO A 496 -16.15 -25.70 -8.42
N LYS A 497 -17.00 -26.19 -9.33
CA LYS A 497 -18.36 -25.64 -9.48
C LYS A 497 -19.17 -25.92 -8.22
N GLY A 498 -19.88 -24.91 -7.72
CA GLY A 498 -20.73 -25.04 -6.53
C GLY A 498 -20.23 -24.28 -5.30
N ILE A 499 -19.00 -23.76 -5.33
CA ILE A 499 -18.46 -22.86 -4.30
C ILE A 499 -19.29 -21.57 -4.24
N LYS A 500 -19.85 -21.28 -3.06
CA LYS A 500 -20.74 -20.14 -2.73
C LYS A 500 -20.04 -19.12 -1.82
N THR A 501 -19.09 -19.57 -1.01
CA THR A 501 -18.28 -18.75 -0.12
C THR A 501 -16.80 -19.10 -0.25
N ALA A 502 -15.98 -18.09 0.05
CA ALA A 502 -14.54 -18.10 0.12
C ALA A 502 -14.19 -16.74 0.74
N ASP A 503 -13.21 -16.68 1.65
CA ASP A 503 -12.74 -15.39 2.13
C ASP A 503 -12.12 -14.59 0.96
N MET A 504 -12.23 -13.27 0.99
CA MET A 504 -11.57 -12.40 0.02
C MET A 504 -10.05 -12.62 0.04
N GLY A 505 -9.45 -12.90 1.20
CA GLY A 505 -8.03 -13.16 1.39
C GLY A 505 -7.55 -14.59 1.10
N VAL A 506 -8.41 -15.52 0.66
CA VAL A 506 -8.09 -16.96 0.60
C VAL A 506 -6.94 -17.35 -0.34
N PHE A 507 -6.57 -16.49 -1.29
CA PHE A 507 -5.41 -16.66 -2.19
C PHE A 507 -4.24 -15.74 -1.87
N SER A 508 -4.33 -14.90 -0.83
CA SER A 508 -3.26 -13.97 -0.47
C SER A 508 -1.98 -14.74 -0.15
N ASN A 509 -0.85 -14.22 -0.63
CA ASN A 509 0.45 -14.89 -0.57
C ASN A 509 0.51 -16.30 -1.20
N ALA A 510 -0.40 -16.65 -2.12
CA ALA A 510 -0.28 -17.87 -2.95
C ALA A 510 0.90 -17.74 -3.96
N THR A 511 2.13 -17.83 -3.45
CA THR A 511 3.37 -17.53 -4.18
C THR A 511 3.64 -18.51 -5.31
N GLY A 512 3.22 -19.77 -5.19
CA GLY A 512 3.37 -20.82 -6.19
C GLY A 512 2.27 -20.91 -7.26
N LEU A 513 1.15 -20.20 -7.07
CA LEU A 513 -0.01 -20.26 -7.96
C LEU A 513 0.29 -19.50 -9.28
N THR A 514 0.19 -20.19 -10.42
CA THR A 514 0.56 -19.66 -11.76
C THR A 514 -0.62 -19.34 -12.67
N GLU A 515 -1.65 -20.20 -12.65
CA GLU A 515 -2.92 -19.99 -13.36
C GLU A 515 -4.09 -20.33 -12.45
N LEU A 516 -5.09 -19.45 -12.42
CA LEU A 516 -6.29 -19.58 -11.60
C LEU A 516 -7.53 -19.60 -12.50
N THR A 517 -8.38 -20.61 -12.36
CA THR A 517 -9.70 -20.67 -13.00
C THR A 517 -10.80 -20.61 -11.94
N LEU A 518 -11.65 -19.58 -11.99
CA LEU A 518 -12.69 -19.28 -11.01
C LEU A 518 -14.08 -19.63 -11.53
N SER A 519 -14.93 -20.14 -10.65
CA SER A 519 -16.39 -20.29 -10.85
C SER A 519 -17.18 -19.52 -9.80
N TYR A 520 -16.60 -18.42 -9.32
CA TYR A 520 -17.05 -17.62 -8.18
C TYR A 520 -17.30 -16.17 -8.63
N GLU A 521 -18.32 -15.52 -8.05
CA GLU A 521 -18.79 -14.20 -8.49
C GLU A 521 -18.50 -13.04 -7.52
N LYS A 522 -18.05 -13.33 -6.28
CA LYS A 522 -17.66 -12.29 -5.31
C LYS A 522 -16.19 -11.85 -5.51
N SER A 523 -15.83 -10.72 -4.91
CA SER A 523 -14.46 -10.23 -4.87
C SER A 523 -13.51 -11.24 -4.23
N LEU A 524 -12.30 -11.33 -4.79
CA LEU A 524 -11.15 -12.03 -4.21
C LEU A 524 -9.93 -11.11 -4.36
N SER A 525 -9.01 -11.22 -3.41
CA SER A 525 -7.69 -10.60 -3.45
C SER A 525 -6.65 -11.57 -3.99
N PHE A 526 -5.61 -11.00 -4.59
CA PHE A 526 -4.43 -11.72 -5.07
C PHE A 526 -3.16 -10.99 -4.64
N ASP A 527 -3.17 -10.36 -3.45
CA ASP A 527 -1.94 -9.78 -2.91
C ASP A 527 -0.90 -10.88 -2.63
N GLY A 528 0.39 -10.56 -2.73
CA GLY A 528 1.48 -11.53 -2.56
C GLY A 528 1.58 -12.65 -3.62
N CYS A 529 0.62 -12.77 -4.55
CA CYS A 529 0.59 -13.79 -5.61
C CYS A 529 1.67 -13.54 -6.69
N LYS A 530 2.94 -13.74 -6.34
CA LYS A 530 4.13 -13.41 -7.15
C LYS A 530 4.25 -14.20 -8.46
N ALA A 531 3.65 -15.40 -8.56
CA ALA A 531 3.71 -16.23 -9.76
C ALA A 531 2.43 -16.19 -10.64
N LEU A 532 1.33 -15.60 -10.16
CA LEU A 532 0.02 -15.69 -10.81
C LEU A 532 -0.02 -14.83 -12.08
N LYS A 533 0.14 -15.47 -13.24
CA LYS A 533 0.18 -14.78 -14.54
C LYS A 533 -1.20 -14.65 -15.18
N LYS A 534 -2.09 -15.63 -14.93
CA LYS A 534 -3.35 -15.77 -15.64
C LYS A 534 -4.53 -16.08 -14.72
N VAL A 535 -5.58 -15.27 -14.81
CA VAL A 535 -6.88 -15.51 -14.16
C VAL A 535 -7.93 -15.76 -15.24
N THR A 536 -8.76 -16.79 -15.07
CA THR A 536 -9.81 -17.19 -16.01
C THR A 536 -11.13 -17.34 -15.27
N TYR A 537 -12.16 -16.61 -15.68
CA TYR A 537 -13.51 -16.78 -15.14
C TYR A 537 -14.30 -17.76 -16.02
N SER A 538 -14.89 -18.77 -15.38
CA SER A 538 -15.58 -19.88 -16.04
C SER A 538 -16.90 -19.46 -16.68
N GLU A 539 -17.27 -20.09 -17.79
CA GLU A 539 -18.61 -19.93 -18.37
C GLU A 539 -19.69 -20.33 -17.35
N GLY A 540 -20.66 -19.42 -17.18
CA GLY A 540 -21.63 -19.45 -16.08
C GLY A 540 -21.51 -18.23 -15.18
N VAL A 541 -20.29 -17.71 -14.96
CA VAL A 541 -20.06 -16.47 -14.20
C VAL A 541 -20.67 -15.28 -14.94
N THR A 542 -21.50 -14.52 -14.23
CA THR A 542 -22.28 -13.37 -14.72
C THR A 542 -21.82 -12.04 -14.11
N SER A 543 -21.14 -12.08 -12.96
CA SER A 543 -20.52 -10.92 -12.31
C SER A 543 -19.03 -11.17 -12.06
N VAL A 544 -18.19 -10.17 -12.32
CA VAL A 544 -16.77 -10.17 -11.97
C VAL A 544 -16.45 -8.90 -11.20
N SER A 545 -15.92 -9.05 -9.99
CA SER A 545 -15.36 -7.98 -9.18
C SER A 545 -13.89 -8.31 -8.91
N LEU A 546 -12.99 -7.44 -9.35
CA LEU A 546 -11.55 -7.54 -9.06
C LEU A 546 -11.16 -6.40 -8.11
N PHE A 547 -10.87 -6.76 -6.87
CA PHE A 547 -10.48 -5.84 -5.80
C PHE A 547 -8.95 -5.73 -5.70
N ARG A 548 -8.47 -4.54 -5.30
CA ARG A 548 -7.06 -4.15 -5.03
C ARG A 548 -5.98 -5.20 -5.38
N THR A 549 -5.71 -5.46 -6.67
CA THR A 549 -4.68 -6.44 -7.05
C THR A 549 -3.28 -5.82 -6.97
N ASN A 550 -2.60 -5.99 -5.85
CA ASN A 550 -1.21 -5.58 -5.70
C ASN A 550 -0.21 -6.48 -6.46
N SER A 551 -0.59 -7.73 -6.80
CA SER A 551 0.25 -8.59 -7.65
C SER A 551 0.51 -7.96 -9.02
N THR A 552 1.79 -7.70 -9.28
CA THR A 552 2.33 -7.24 -10.57
C THR A 552 2.49 -8.37 -11.60
N ALA A 553 2.27 -9.63 -11.20
CA ALA A 553 2.47 -10.79 -12.05
C ALA A 553 1.32 -11.05 -13.03
N ILE A 554 0.09 -10.65 -12.66
CA ILE A 554 -1.13 -10.89 -13.44
C ILE A 554 -1.05 -10.08 -14.74
N ASN A 555 -0.93 -10.78 -15.86
CA ASN A 555 -0.78 -10.18 -17.18
C ASN A 555 -1.87 -10.61 -18.19
N ASN A 556 -2.65 -11.64 -17.88
CA ASN A 556 -3.79 -12.08 -18.68
C ASN A 556 -5.03 -12.38 -17.81
N ILE A 557 -6.16 -11.73 -18.11
CA ILE A 557 -7.45 -11.96 -17.46
C ILE A 557 -8.46 -12.39 -18.52
N TYR A 558 -9.08 -13.56 -18.38
CA TYR A 558 -10.07 -14.08 -19.33
C TYR A 558 -11.49 -13.98 -18.75
N LEU A 559 -12.37 -13.26 -19.45
CA LEU A 559 -13.75 -12.97 -19.05
C LEU A 559 -14.76 -13.80 -19.88
N PRO A 560 -15.86 -14.29 -19.27
CA PRO A 560 -16.73 -15.25 -19.90
C PRO A 560 -17.77 -14.63 -20.85
N GLY A 561 -18.27 -15.45 -21.77
CA GLY A 561 -19.39 -15.15 -22.66
C GLY A 561 -20.66 -14.77 -21.89
N THR A 562 -20.85 -15.36 -20.70
CA THR A 562 -21.95 -15.08 -19.76
C THR A 562 -21.85 -13.78 -18.96
N LEU A 563 -20.69 -13.09 -18.93
CA LEU A 563 -20.50 -11.87 -18.14
C LEU A 563 -21.54 -10.77 -18.44
N ARG A 564 -22.06 -10.12 -17.39
CA ARG A 564 -23.05 -9.03 -17.44
C ARG A 564 -22.62 -7.82 -16.62
N TYR A 565 -22.02 -8.06 -15.46
CA TYR A 565 -21.55 -7.06 -14.51
C TYR A 565 -20.04 -7.13 -14.39
N ILE A 566 -19.37 -5.98 -14.39
CA ILE A 566 -17.93 -5.89 -14.16
C ILE A 566 -17.64 -4.73 -13.20
N SER A 567 -16.76 -4.98 -12.24
CA SER A 567 -16.11 -3.95 -11.41
C SER A 567 -14.60 -4.21 -11.40
N LEU A 568 -13.80 -3.19 -11.71
CA LEU A 568 -12.35 -3.21 -11.66
C LEU A 568 -11.87 -2.09 -10.75
N CYS A 569 -11.20 -2.44 -9.65
CA CYS A 569 -10.55 -1.49 -8.76
C CYS A 569 -9.04 -1.42 -9.01
N GLY A 570 -8.44 -0.23 -8.93
CA GLY A 570 -7.01 -0.01 -9.12
C GLY A 570 -6.57 0.16 -10.59
N SER A 571 -5.27 0.37 -10.80
CA SER A 571 -4.69 0.52 -12.14
C SER A 571 -4.31 -0.84 -12.73
N GLY A 572 -4.63 -1.06 -14.00
CA GLY A 572 -4.41 -2.35 -14.66
C GLY A 572 -2.97 -2.70 -15.01
N ARG A 573 -2.00 -1.83 -14.67
CA ARG A 573 -0.54 -2.00 -14.83
C ARG A 573 -0.09 -2.62 -16.17
N GLY A 574 -0.86 -2.44 -17.25
CA GLY A 574 -0.58 -2.97 -18.59
C GLY A 574 -0.98 -4.43 -18.85
N ALA A 575 -1.70 -5.08 -17.92
CA ALA A 575 -2.28 -6.41 -18.09
C ALA A 575 -3.34 -6.46 -19.20
N THR A 576 -3.52 -7.63 -19.82
CA THR A 576 -4.45 -7.83 -20.95
C THR A 576 -5.73 -8.52 -20.51
N VAL A 577 -6.86 -7.83 -20.62
CA VAL A 577 -8.19 -8.41 -20.49
C VAL A 577 -8.64 -8.98 -21.83
N HIS A 578 -8.85 -10.29 -21.87
CA HIS A 578 -9.43 -11.03 -22.97
C HIS A 578 -10.93 -11.16 -22.71
N GLY A 579 -11.74 -10.57 -23.59
CA GLY A 579 -13.19 -10.55 -23.42
C GLY A 579 -13.91 -10.43 -24.75
N TYR A 580 -15.23 -10.56 -24.70
CA TYR A 580 -16.06 -10.43 -25.89
C TYR A 580 -16.53 -8.99 -26.10
N ASP A 581 -16.65 -8.57 -27.35
CA ASP A 581 -17.10 -7.21 -27.68
C ASP A 581 -18.61 -7.11 -27.41
N LYS A 582 -18.94 -6.67 -26.19
CA LYS A 582 -20.30 -6.42 -25.70
C LYS A 582 -20.35 -5.19 -24.81
N THR A 583 -21.56 -4.65 -24.69
CA THR A 583 -21.89 -3.69 -23.63
C THR A 583 -22.19 -4.47 -22.34
N LEU A 584 -21.71 -3.97 -21.22
CA LEU A 584 -21.91 -4.52 -19.88
C LEU A 584 -22.52 -3.46 -18.96
N TYR A 585 -22.94 -3.90 -17.77
CA TYR A 585 -23.20 -3.04 -16.63
C TYR A 585 -21.94 -2.93 -15.76
N TYR A 586 -21.72 -1.76 -15.17
CA TYR A 586 -20.80 -1.58 -14.04
C TYR A 586 -21.47 -0.72 -12.98
N SER A 587 -20.98 -0.80 -11.75
CA SER A 587 -21.41 0.06 -10.64
C SER A 587 -20.31 1.07 -10.30
N SER A 588 -20.70 2.28 -9.94
CA SER A 588 -19.90 3.21 -9.14
C SER A 588 -20.86 4.03 -8.29
N ASP A 589 -20.59 4.11 -6.98
CA ASP A 589 -21.35 4.94 -6.03
C ASP A 589 -22.87 4.70 -6.10
N ASP A 590 -23.25 3.41 -6.05
CA ASP A 590 -24.61 2.85 -6.19
C ASP A 590 -25.37 3.12 -7.52
N GLU A 591 -24.76 3.82 -8.49
CA GLU A 591 -25.34 3.99 -9.83
C GLU A 591 -24.87 2.92 -10.84
N TYR A 592 -25.83 2.35 -11.59
CA TYR A 592 -25.58 1.32 -12.61
C TYR A 592 -25.43 1.91 -14.03
N PHE A 593 -24.20 2.03 -14.49
CA PHE A 593 -23.86 2.55 -15.80
C PHE A 593 -23.78 1.45 -16.87
N LYS A 594 -23.83 1.85 -18.15
CA LYS A 594 -23.64 0.96 -19.31
C LYS A 594 -22.45 1.44 -20.14
N THR A 595 -21.58 0.51 -20.54
CA THR A 595 -20.37 0.80 -21.32
C THR A 595 -19.94 -0.40 -22.15
N LYS A 596 -19.14 -0.20 -23.20
CA LYS A 596 -18.46 -1.32 -23.87
C LYS A 596 -17.35 -1.84 -22.94
N LEU A 597 -17.16 -3.15 -22.90
CA LEU A 597 -16.11 -3.77 -22.09
C LEU A 597 -14.72 -3.18 -22.42
N GLU A 598 -14.40 -3.01 -23.71
CA GLU A 598 -13.15 -2.39 -24.18
C GLU A 598 -12.93 -0.97 -23.61
N ASP A 599 -13.93 -0.10 -23.73
CA ASP A 599 -13.85 1.30 -23.31
C ASP A 599 -13.64 1.40 -21.78
N TYR A 600 -14.31 0.52 -21.02
CA TYR A 600 -14.16 0.43 -19.57
C TYR A 600 -12.78 -0.10 -19.15
N VAL A 601 -12.35 -1.21 -19.72
CA VAL A 601 -11.03 -1.83 -19.46
C VAL A 601 -9.90 -0.82 -19.73
N LYS A 602 -9.98 -0.08 -20.85
CA LYS A 602 -9.00 0.96 -21.19
C LYS A 602 -9.02 2.15 -20.23
N LYS A 603 -10.17 2.57 -19.69
CA LYS A 603 -10.30 3.64 -18.69
C LYS A 603 -9.42 3.39 -17.45
N TYR A 604 -9.29 2.13 -17.03
CA TYR A 604 -8.49 1.71 -15.88
C TYR A 604 -7.05 1.28 -16.23
N GLY A 605 -6.57 1.55 -17.46
CA GLY A 605 -5.18 1.30 -17.85
C GLY A 605 -4.84 -0.15 -18.21
N TYR A 606 -5.84 -1.00 -18.45
CA TYR A 606 -5.66 -2.34 -18.98
C TYR A 606 -5.58 -2.33 -20.53
N LYS A 607 -4.88 -3.31 -21.10
CA LYS A 607 -4.99 -3.67 -22.52
C LYS A 607 -6.24 -4.52 -22.73
N TYR A 608 -6.86 -4.43 -23.90
CA TYR A 608 -8.02 -5.23 -24.27
C TYR A 608 -7.74 -6.08 -25.50
N LYS A 609 -8.14 -7.36 -25.47
CA LYS A 609 -8.12 -8.26 -26.63
C LYS A 609 -9.50 -8.88 -26.83
N SER A 610 -10.09 -8.62 -28.00
CA SER A 610 -11.36 -9.22 -28.39
C SER A 610 -11.22 -10.73 -28.61
N LEU A 611 -12.11 -11.49 -27.98
CA LEU A 611 -12.39 -12.90 -28.24
C LEU A 611 -13.50 -13.07 -29.30
N GLY A 612 -14.04 -11.96 -29.82
CA GLY A 612 -15.09 -11.90 -30.84
C GLY A 612 -16.35 -11.16 -30.35
N LYS A 613 -17.29 -10.96 -31.28
CA LYS A 613 -18.43 -10.04 -31.10
C LYS A 613 -19.70 -10.73 -30.60
N ALA A 614 -20.33 -10.14 -29.59
CA ALA A 614 -21.70 -10.49 -29.19
C ALA A 614 -22.71 -10.11 -30.29
N PRO A 615 -23.91 -10.71 -30.30
CA PRO A 615 -24.99 -10.24 -31.16
C PRO A 615 -25.50 -8.87 -30.67
N GLY A 616 -26.20 -8.15 -31.55
CA GLY A 616 -26.85 -6.88 -31.19
C GLY A 616 -27.88 -7.02 -30.06
N LYS A 617 -28.34 -5.87 -29.54
CA LYS A 617 -29.41 -5.85 -28.54
C LYS A 617 -30.75 -6.22 -29.21
N VAL A 618 -31.58 -7.00 -28.50
CA VAL A 618 -32.95 -7.31 -28.93
C VAL A 618 -33.78 -6.01 -29.01
N THR A 619 -34.70 -5.91 -29.98
CA THR A 619 -35.60 -4.76 -30.14
C THR A 619 -37.06 -5.21 -30.28
N GLY A 620 -38.02 -4.30 -30.11
CA GLY A 620 -39.45 -4.62 -30.25
C GLY A 620 -40.00 -5.60 -29.21
N LEU A 621 -39.36 -5.73 -28.04
CA LEU A 621 -39.79 -6.67 -27.01
C LEU A 621 -41.17 -6.31 -26.45
N THR A 622 -42.10 -7.26 -26.52
CA THR A 622 -43.46 -7.18 -25.99
C THR A 622 -43.83 -8.47 -25.29
N ALA A 623 -44.71 -8.37 -24.28
CA ALA A 623 -45.36 -9.52 -23.64
C ALA A 623 -46.88 -9.28 -23.65
N LYS A 624 -47.65 -10.30 -24.02
CA LYS A 624 -49.12 -10.27 -24.03
C LYS A 624 -49.66 -11.55 -23.39
N LYS A 625 -50.69 -11.43 -22.54
CA LYS A 625 -51.46 -12.56 -22.01
C LYS A 625 -52.40 -13.07 -23.10
N THR A 626 -52.43 -14.38 -23.32
CA THR A 626 -53.33 -15.09 -24.24
C THR A 626 -53.87 -16.32 -23.52
N GLY A 627 -55.08 -16.21 -22.96
CA GLY A 627 -55.63 -17.22 -22.04
C GLY A 627 -54.75 -17.40 -20.79
N HIS A 628 -54.38 -18.64 -20.48
CA HIS A 628 -53.45 -18.99 -19.40
C HIS A 628 -51.96 -18.84 -19.77
N ASN A 629 -51.65 -18.53 -21.04
CA ASN A 629 -50.27 -18.37 -21.51
C ASN A 629 -49.86 -16.90 -21.59
N ILE A 630 -48.56 -16.66 -21.43
CA ILE A 630 -47.89 -15.40 -21.77
C ILE A 630 -47.12 -15.63 -23.05
N LYS A 631 -47.43 -14.84 -24.09
CA LYS A 631 -46.66 -14.78 -25.34
C LYS A 631 -45.69 -13.61 -25.29
N VAL A 632 -44.40 -13.91 -25.36
CA VAL A 632 -43.31 -12.92 -25.44
C VAL A 632 -42.85 -12.86 -26.89
N SER A 633 -42.73 -11.67 -27.48
CA SER A 633 -42.37 -11.46 -28.89
C SER A 633 -41.39 -10.31 -29.04
N TRP A 634 -40.49 -10.39 -30.02
CA TRP A 634 -39.46 -9.40 -30.33
C TRP A 634 -39.17 -9.35 -31.84
N ASN A 635 -38.34 -8.40 -32.27
CA ASN A 635 -37.86 -8.32 -33.64
C ASN A 635 -36.78 -9.38 -33.90
N LYS A 636 -36.79 -10.00 -35.08
CA LYS A 636 -35.72 -10.92 -35.54
C LYS A 636 -34.38 -10.18 -35.59
N LEU A 637 -33.35 -10.75 -34.97
CA LEU A 637 -32.00 -10.19 -34.95
C LEU A 637 -31.08 -11.03 -35.84
N ALA A 638 -30.69 -10.49 -37.00
CA ALA A 638 -29.72 -11.12 -37.88
C ALA A 638 -28.36 -11.27 -37.17
N GLY A 639 -27.72 -12.44 -37.32
CA GLY A 639 -26.43 -12.74 -36.70
C GLY A 639 -26.50 -13.28 -35.25
N ALA A 640 -27.69 -13.54 -34.71
CA ALA A 640 -27.86 -14.32 -33.49
C ALA A 640 -28.01 -15.83 -33.79
N ASP A 641 -27.51 -16.69 -32.91
CA ASP A 641 -27.73 -18.14 -32.98
C ASP A 641 -28.94 -18.60 -32.16
N GLY A 642 -29.52 -17.69 -31.38
CA GLY A 642 -30.73 -17.94 -30.61
C GLY A 642 -30.98 -16.88 -29.54
N TYR A 643 -31.93 -17.18 -28.65
CA TYR A 643 -32.36 -16.28 -27.59
C TYR A 643 -32.57 -17.04 -26.27
N LYS A 644 -32.39 -16.35 -25.14
CA LYS A 644 -32.78 -16.82 -23.80
C LYS A 644 -33.83 -15.88 -23.23
N VAL A 645 -34.96 -16.45 -22.82
CA VAL A 645 -36.09 -15.76 -22.17
C VAL A 645 -36.13 -16.22 -20.72
N TYR A 646 -36.10 -15.26 -19.79
CA TYR A 646 -35.91 -15.53 -18.36
C TYR A 646 -36.50 -14.41 -17.49
N TYR A 647 -36.52 -14.60 -16.17
CA TYR A 647 -36.77 -13.54 -15.19
C TYR A 647 -35.80 -13.64 -14.02
N PHE A 648 -35.81 -12.63 -13.14
CA PHE A 648 -35.12 -12.70 -11.85
C PHE A 648 -36.15 -12.84 -10.73
N VAL A 649 -35.84 -13.68 -9.74
CA VAL A 649 -36.53 -13.76 -8.45
C VAL A 649 -35.55 -13.37 -7.35
N LYS A 650 -35.98 -12.56 -6.38
CA LYS A 650 -35.14 -12.24 -5.22
C LYS A 650 -35.29 -13.37 -4.21
N LYS A 651 -34.20 -14.08 -3.92
CA LYS A 651 -34.13 -15.15 -2.93
C LYS A 651 -32.96 -14.85 -2.00
N ASP A 652 -33.19 -14.85 -0.69
CA ASP A 652 -32.17 -14.63 0.34
C ASP A 652 -31.34 -13.34 0.09
N GLY A 653 -32.01 -12.27 -0.31
CA GLY A 653 -31.39 -10.99 -0.70
C GLY A 653 -30.85 -10.92 -2.14
N VAL A 654 -30.57 -12.05 -2.78
CA VAL A 654 -29.86 -12.16 -4.07
C VAL A 654 -30.84 -12.32 -5.25
N ASN A 655 -30.56 -11.67 -6.38
CA ASN A 655 -31.33 -11.81 -7.62
C ASN A 655 -30.94 -13.08 -8.38
N THR A 656 -31.73 -14.15 -8.25
CA THR A 656 -31.52 -15.43 -8.94
C THR A 656 -32.20 -15.45 -10.32
N GLU A 657 -31.49 -15.86 -11.38
CA GLU A 657 -32.07 -16.03 -12.72
C GLU A 657 -32.90 -17.33 -12.83
N VAL A 658 -34.12 -17.22 -13.36
CA VAL A 658 -34.98 -18.35 -13.72
C VAL A 658 -35.23 -18.36 -15.23
N THR A 659 -34.71 -19.36 -15.94
CA THR A 659 -34.90 -19.51 -17.40
C THR A 659 -36.29 -20.05 -17.72
N LEU A 660 -37.05 -19.30 -18.54
CA LEU A 660 -38.38 -19.68 -19.03
C LEU A 660 -38.31 -20.47 -20.35
N LYS A 661 -37.43 -20.03 -21.27
CA LYS A 661 -37.21 -20.69 -22.56
C LYS A 661 -35.81 -20.40 -23.10
N SER A 662 -35.14 -21.44 -23.61
CA SER A 662 -34.02 -21.31 -24.53
C SER A 662 -34.49 -21.59 -25.95
N ILE A 663 -34.04 -20.80 -26.91
CA ILE A 663 -34.47 -20.82 -28.30
C ILE A 663 -33.23 -20.89 -29.19
N THR A 664 -33.27 -21.72 -30.22
CA THR A 664 -32.21 -21.86 -31.23
C THR A 664 -32.70 -21.28 -32.56
N GLY A 665 -31.80 -20.63 -33.29
CA GLY A 665 -32.03 -19.97 -34.57
C GLY A 665 -32.62 -18.55 -34.48
N TYR A 666 -32.05 -17.61 -35.24
CA TYR A 666 -32.51 -16.20 -35.28
C TYR A 666 -33.94 -16.00 -35.79
N LYS A 667 -34.45 -16.92 -36.62
CA LYS A 667 -35.78 -16.82 -37.27
C LYS A 667 -36.93 -16.84 -36.26
N ASN A 668 -36.73 -17.44 -35.10
CA ASN A 668 -37.71 -17.53 -34.01
C ASN A 668 -37.69 -16.25 -33.18
N SER A 669 -38.71 -15.40 -33.32
CA SER A 669 -38.81 -14.12 -32.59
C SER A 669 -40.01 -14.00 -31.65
N SER A 670 -40.55 -15.15 -31.21
CA SER A 670 -41.50 -15.21 -30.10
C SER A 670 -41.48 -16.56 -29.41
N CYS A 671 -41.99 -16.63 -28.18
CA CYS A 671 -42.30 -17.88 -27.49
C CYS A 671 -43.51 -17.70 -26.55
N SER A 672 -44.17 -18.81 -26.22
CA SER A 672 -45.25 -18.85 -25.23
C SER A 672 -44.93 -19.81 -24.08
N PHE A 673 -45.40 -19.49 -22.88
CA PHE A 673 -45.32 -20.34 -21.69
C PHE A 673 -46.51 -20.05 -20.75
N ASN A 674 -46.88 -21.01 -19.91
CA ASN A 674 -47.97 -20.84 -18.94
C ASN A 674 -47.61 -19.76 -17.89
N LYS A 675 -48.58 -18.91 -17.53
CA LYS A 675 -48.43 -17.86 -16.51
C LYS A 675 -47.89 -18.40 -15.18
N SER A 676 -48.24 -19.64 -14.80
CA SER A 676 -47.75 -20.27 -13.55
C SER A 676 -46.23 -20.34 -13.42
N LYS A 677 -45.47 -20.25 -14.53
CA LYS A 677 -44.01 -20.19 -14.50
C LYS A 677 -43.43 -18.85 -14.04
N LEU A 678 -44.23 -17.80 -13.94
CA LEU A 678 -43.84 -16.47 -13.45
C LEU A 678 -44.11 -16.34 -11.95
N GLN A 679 -43.25 -16.94 -11.14
CA GLN A 679 -43.37 -16.99 -9.67
C GLN A 679 -43.04 -15.60 -9.07
N GLY A 680 -44.00 -14.67 -9.09
CA GLY A 680 -43.81 -13.29 -8.62
C GLY A 680 -42.94 -12.40 -9.52
N ALA A 681 -42.73 -12.81 -10.78
CA ALA A 681 -41.83 -12.11 -11.70
C ALA A 681 -42.33 -10.70 -12.06
N VAL A 682 -41.57 -9.66 -11.68
CA VAL A 682 -41.90 -8.24 -12.00
C VAL A 682 -41.54 -7.89 -13.45
N GLN A 683 -40.53 -8.53 -14.03
CA GLN A 683 -40.07 -8.28 -15.40
C GLN A 683 -39.65 -9.59 -16.09
N ILE A 684 -39.94 -9.69 -17.39
CA ILE A 684 -39.43 -10.75 -18.27
C ILE A 684 -38.30 -10.16 -19.11
N TYR A 685 -37.17 -10.85 -19.15
CA TYR A 685 -35.97 -10.48 -19.87
C TYR A 685 -35.77 -11.37 -21.11
N VAL A 686 -35.31 -10.78 -22.20
CA VAL A 686 -34.85 -11.47 -23.40
C VAL A 686 -33.44 -10.99 -23.76
N THR A 687 -32.54 -11.93 -23.98
CA THR A 687 -31.19 -11.70 -24.51
C THR A 687 -30.97 -12.58 -25.74
N ALA A 688 -30.28 -12.05 -26.75
CA ALA A 688 -29.80 -12.84 -27.87
C ALA A 688 -28.44 -13.45 -27.52
N TYR A 689 -28.10 -14.61 -28.09
CA TYR A 689 -26.75 -15.15 -28.01
C TYR A 689 -26.18 -15.48 -29.38
N LYS A 690 -24.85 -15.42 -29.49
CA LYS A 690 -24.08 -15.92 -30.62
C LYS A 690 -23.03 -16.90 -30.09
N LYS A 691 -22.78 -17.98 -30.80
CA LYS A 691 -21.65 -18.88 -30.57
C LYS A 691 -20.39 -18.25 -31.16
N VAL A 692 -19.40 -17.99 -30.32
CA VAL A 692 -18.08 -17.50 -30.71
C VAL A 692 -17.07 -18.49 -30.17
N ASN A 693 -16.40 -19.23 -31.05
CA ASN A 693 -15.47 -20.32 -30.70
C ASN A 693 -16.10 -21.33 -29.71
N GLY A 694 -17.36 -21.72 -29.96
CA GLY A 694 -18.15 -22.63 -29.11
C GLY A 694 -18.84 -21.98 -27.91
N VAL A 695 -18.34 -20.85 -27.39
CA VAL A 695 -18.90 -20.13 -26.24
C VAL A 695 -20.15 -19.34 -26.61
N LYS A 696 -21.19 -19.38 -25.77
CA LYS A 696 -22.40 -18.55 -25.94
C LYS A 696 -22.16 -17.15 -25.38
N VAL A 697 -21.93 -16.20 -26.28
CA VAL A 697 -21.80 -14.78 -25.94
C VAL A 697 -23.17 -14.11 -25.99
N TYR A 698 -23.60 -13.55 -24.86
CA TYR A 698 -24.92 -12.94 -24.72
C TYR A 698 -24.91 -11.42 -24.98
N SER A 699 -25.97 -10.90 -25.59
CA SER A 699 -26.23 -9.46 -25.68
C SER A 699 -26.64 -8.91 -24.31
N LEU A 700 -26.57 -7.58 -24.12
CA LEU A 700 -27.33 -6.94 -23.04
C LEU A 700 -28.79 -7.41 -23.09
N PRO A 701 -29.39 -7.78 -21.95
CA PRO A 701 -30.78 -8.18 -21.90
C PRO A 701 -31.70 -6.96 -22.08
N VAL A 702 -32.91 -7.23 -22.55
CA VAL A 702 -33.99 -6.26 -22.66
C VAL A 702 -35.14 -6.80 -21.85
N SER A 703 -35.76 -5.95 -21.03
CA SER A 703 -36.90 -6.35 -20.21
C SER A 703 -38.20 -5.69 -20.65
N VAL A 704 -39.29 -6.37 -20.32
CA VAL A 704 -40.66 -5.84 -20.34
C VAL A 704 -41.28 -6.12 -18.97
N LYS A 705 -41.93 -5.11 -18.38
CA LYS A 705 -42.65 -5.29 -17.11
C LYS A 705 -43.81 -6.27 -17.31
N CYS A 706 -43.99 -7.18 -16.36
CA CYS A 706 -45.23 -7.93 -16.24
C CYS A 706 -46.32 -6.94 -15.83
N LYS A 707 -47.35 -6.78 -16.68
CA LYS A 707 -48.59 -6.08 -16.36
C LYS A 707 -49.65 -7.08 -15.94
#